data_AF-A0A0L0SBH3-F1
#
_entry.id   AF-A0A0L0SBH3-F1
#
_cell.length_a   1.000
_cell.length_b   1.000
_cell.length_c   1.000
_cell.angle_alpha   90.00
_cell.angle_beta   90.00
_cell.angle_gamma   90.00
#
_symmetry.space_group_name_H-M   'P 1'
#
loop_
_entity.id
_entity.type
_entity.pdbx_description
1 polymer ?
#
loop_
_entity_poly.entity_id
_entity_poly.type
_entity_poly.pdbx_seq_one_letter_code
_entity_poly.pdbx_strand_id
1 'polypeptide(L)'
;MPSGVVLVRAGTLPVRRSARRTSQLDLAKHSPPPPRDLHDAKASRPALLAVYYGSGPRRVFLDDVRSLTIRNPTHAPLEGAHGMANALAQTLQWFPCLSTLAVTVSLAAHALAEALARSSTTLTTLTVKVASGSGWDVVAPELRLPQLRHLDVTIAARDDDDLAFVADADADADAAGTDLRALPLMPQLLSLRVAATTIHADLVRVHVARVAATLRRLELDGDVIDLPSVAHCVPEWPSLREIIGATAFQTVVMAAAGPASASPLTDSAVIPRNLLPALRSIEYKPCDSLTAPVAPVLTMPLATLSKIILWDAELLKSFLDTLPASAPNLAHLDLFCCRADDSIDPENVTPDDFLTFPSLRKLGIGGTVLMQYLIRTVTAPVLDHLEICVNARPIVPDLPWPSLTAITVLNANCPVGIRADALDSLRHLKTLRLLPDVEWVDGRAPVLPALTNLTATTTTLATLAPPRLRAVTASSTSTTPLTTVPPGVRHVTAPVLDAALVEQMSRNSTVQSITASYIDPGTDTTPRHAFTLEYAPRRAIWSVLPRTTCTRPIADQLTVQVVHINDVAETVREISAVAAWWRAAASAWPWSEKGVLQYPVAVAVGDAVDPQVSAELLDVLERDRVLDMVWVPVVAANEFCVVTAGVGAGAGRCRNGGTATAHPV
;
A
#
# COMPACT_ATOMS: atom_id res chain seq x y z
N MET A 1 16.72 -26.59 16.74
CA MET A 1 17.64 -25.43 16.70
C MET A 1 17.04 -24.39 15.75
N PRO A 2 16.87 -23.12 16.14
CA PRO A 2 16.26 -22.10 15.29
C PRO A 2 17.13 -21.83 14.05
N SER A 3 16.64 -22.11 12.85
CA SER A 3 17.41 -21.97 11.60
C SER A 3 17.24 -20.60 10.92
N GLY A 4 16.96 -19.53 11.68
CA GLY A 4 16.75 -18.21 11.11
C GLY A 4 16.82 -17.07 12.11
N VAL A 5 18.04 -16.68 12.48
CA VAL A 5 18.29 -15.44 13.22
C VAL A 5 18.75 -14.37 12.25
N VAL A 6 18.24 -13.14 12.37
CA VAL A 6 18.72 -12.00 11.59
C VAL A 6 19.40 -11.02 12.55
N LEU A 7 20.68 -10.76 12.32
CA LEU A 7 21.52 -9.79 13.03
C LEU A 7 21.60 -8.49 12.24
N VAL A 8 21.33 -7.36 12.89
CA VAL A 8 21.50 -6.04 12.25
C VAL A 8 22.52 -5.24 13.05
N ARG A 9 23.62 -4.83 12.39
CA ARG A 9 24.67 -4.02 13.01
C ARG A 9 24.34 -2.54 12.86
N ALA A 10 24.45 -1.78 13.94
CA ALA A 10 24.46 -0.32 13.89
C ALA A 10 25.91 0.14 13.68
N GLY A 11 26.21 0.79 12.54
CA GLY A 11 27.54 1.35 12.29
C GLY A 11 27.76 2.61 13.14
N THR A 12 28.87 2.65 13.88
CA THR A 12 29.34 3.83 14.62
C THR A 12 30.58 4.43 13.94
N LEU A 13 30.44 4.95 12.72
CA LEU A 13 31.46 5.81 12.11
C LEU A 13 30.80 6.88 11.21
N PRO A 14 31.17 8.17 11.30
CA PRO A 14 30.55 9.23 10.53
C PRO A 14 31.27 9.43 9.20
N VAL A 15 31.04 8.58 8.19
CA VAL A 15 31.43 8.89 6.80
C VAL A 15 30.43 8.30 5.81
N ARG A 16 29.83 9.21 5.01
CA ARG A 16 29.09 9.04 3.74
C ARG A 16 28.36 7.70 3.49
N ARG A 17 27.02 7.78 3.47
CA ARG A 17 26.08 6.85 2.80
C ARG A 17 26.40 5.36 2.99
N SER A 18 26.35 4.84 4.21
CA SER A 18 26.33 3.39 4.43
C SER A 18 24.88 2.89 4.60
N ALA A 19 24.40 2.11 3.63
CA ALA A 19 23.17 1.33 3.75
C ALA A 19 23.14 0.51 5.05
N ARG A 20 21.99 0.46 5.75
CA ARG A 20 21.75 -0.48 6.86
C ARG A 20 22.02 -1.89 6.33
N ARG A 21 23.10 -2.55 6.78
CA ARG A 21 23.42 -3.93 6.38
C ARG A 21 22.79 -4.90 7.37
N THR A 22 21.81 -5.66 6.89
CA THR A 22 21.22 -6.80 7.60
C THR A 22 22.07 -8.05 7.32
N SER A 23 22.28 -8.88 8.33
CA SER A 23 23.03 -10.14 8.23
C SER A 23 22.13 -11.26 8.75
N GLN A 24 22.01 -12.38 8.06
CA GLN A 24 21.23 -13.52 8.56
C GLN A 24 22.21 -14.55 9.15
N LEU A 25 22.04 -14.86 10.43
CA LEU A 25 22.76 -15.89 11.16
C LEU A 25 21.87 -17.14 11.28
N ASP A 26 22.30 -18.26 10.71
CA ASP A 26 21.62 -19.55 10.90
C ASP A 26 22.22 -20.24 12.14
N LEU A 27 21.51 -20.20 13.27
CA LEU A 27 21.96 -20.83 14.53
C LEU A 27 21.95 -22.36 14.46
N ALA A 28 21.32 -22.98 13.45
CA ALA A 28 21.41 -24.42 13.24
C ALA A 28 22.75 -24.85 12.61
N LYS A 29 23.44 -23.93 11.91
CA LYS A 29 24.71 -24.19 11.20
C LYS A 29 25.93 -23.61 11.91
N HIS A 30 25.73 -22.68 12.81
CA HIS A 30 26.79 -22.01 13.56
C HIS A 30 26.61 -22.27 15.05
N SER A 31 27.27 -23.30 15.56
CA SER A 31 27.50 -23.46 17.01
C SER A 31 28.63 -22.51 17.42
N PRO A 32 28.38 -21.43 18.18
CA PRO A 32 29.46 -20.61 18.70
C PRO A 32 30.26 -21.38 19.75
N PRO A 33 31.53 -21.01 19.96
CA PRO A 33 32.36 -21.61 21.01
C PRO A 33 31.73 -21.35 22.39
N PRO A 34 31.94 -22.25 23.37
CA PRO A 34 31.41 -22.08 24.71
C PRO A 34 31.88 -20.75 25.33
N PRO A 35 31.05 -20.11 26.18
CA PRO A 35 31.47 -18.92 26.90
C PRO A 35 32.70 -19.28 27.74
N ARG A 36 33.85 -18.69 27.43
CA ARG A 36 35.06 -18.82 28.26
C ARG A 36 34.90 -17.94 29.49
N ASP A 37 35.34 -18.45 30.63
CA ASP A 37 35.43 -17.69 31.86
C ASP A 37 36.20 -16.38 31.62
N LEU A 38 35.60 -15.26 32.05
CA LEU A 38 36.05 -13.88 31.88
C LEU A 38 37.40 -13.55 32.56
N HIS A 39 38.18 -14.55 32.99
CA HIS A 39 39.42 -14.36 33.76
C HIS A 39 40.68 -14.14 32.91
N ASP A 40 40.66 -14.34 31.60
CA ASP A 40 41.81 -14.06 30.73
C ASP A 40 41.66 -12.73 29.98
N ALA A 41 42.11 -11.65 30.61
CA ALA A 41 42.07 -10.27 30.10
C ALA A 41 42.94 -10.00 28.84
N LYS A 42 43.49 -11.04 28.20
CA LYS A 42 44.26 -10.94 26.94
C LYS A 42 43.62 -11.71 25.77
N ALA A 43 42.47 -12.34 25.96
CA ALA A 43 41.81 -13.11 24.90
C ALA A 43 40.96 -12.23 23.96
N SER A 44 41.09 -12.48 22.66
CA SER A 44 40.38 -11.81 21.56
C SER A 44 38.86 -11.72 21.77
N ARG A 45 38.26 -10.56 21.49
CA ARG A 45 36.80 -10.33 21.52
C ARG A 45 36.05 -11.47 20.80
N PRO A 46 34.96 -12.00 21.37
CA PRO A 46 34.20 -13.07 20.74
C PRO A 46 33.63 -12.57 19.40
N ALA A 47 33.98 -13.27 18.33
CA ALA A 47 33.59 -12.92 16.97
C ALA A 47 33.00 -14.13 16.24
N LEU A 48 31.85 -13.95 15.62
CA LEU A 48 31.26 -14.92 14.71
C LEU A 48 31.65 -14.60 13.27
N LEU A 49 31.91 -15.63 12.47
CA LEU A 49 32.06 -15.47 11.03
C LEU A 49 30.66 -15.43 10.42
N ALA A 50 30.16 -14.25 10.08
CA ALA A 50 28.88 -14.10 9.38
C ALA A 50 29.11 -13.99 7.88
N VAL A 51 28.36 -14.76 7.09
CA VAL A 51 28.38 -14.67 5.62
C VAL A 51 27.39 -13.61 5.19
N TYR A 52 27.90 -12.55 4.55
CA TYR A 52 27.06 -11.49 4.01
C TYR A 52 26.67 -11.83 2.57
N TYR A 53 25.37 -11.72 2.24
CA TYR A 53 24.92 -11.77 0.85
C TYR A 53 25.70 -10.72 0.03
N GLY A 54 26.44 -11.19 -0.97
CA GLY A 54 27.22 -10.35 -1.89
C GLY A 54 28.56 -9.79 -1.37
N SER A 55 29.03 -10.13 -0.17
CA SER A 55 30.32 -9.56 0.32
C SER A 55 31.24 -10.49 1.12
N GLY A 56 31.01 -11.80 1.04
CA GLY A 56 31.86 -12.83 1.63
C GLY A 56 31.76 -12.94 3.16
N PRO A 57 32.50 -13.89 3.76
CA PRO A 57 32.54 -14.06 5.22
C PRO A 57 33.27 -12.89 5.89
N ARG A 58 32.68 -12.30 6.93
CA ARG A 58 33.33 -11.30 7.78
C ARG A 58 33.17 -11.66 9.25
N ARG A 59 34.18 -11.29 10.06
CA ARG A 59 34.10 -11.37 11.52
C ARG A 59 33.16 -10.29 12.05
N VAL A 60 32.12 -10.71 12.77
CA VAL A 60 31.18 -9.88 13.51
C VAL A 60 31.49 -10.04 14.99
N PHE A 61 31.91 -8.96 15.65
CA PHE A 61 32.07 -8.96 17.10
C PHE A 61 30.70 -8.93 17.75
N LEU A 62 30.46 -9.84 18.70
CA LEU A 62 29.15 -10.01 19.32
C LEU A 62 28.75 -8.79 20.17
N ASP A 63 29.74 -8.12 20.75
CA ASP A 63 29.58 -6.86 21.50
C ASP A 63 29.01 -5.70 20.65
N ASP A 64 29.13 -5.77 19.32
CA ASP A 64 28.63 -4.72 18.42
C ASP A 64 27.18 -4.95 17.97
N VAL A 65 26.59 -6.11 18.31
CA VAL A 65 25.23 -6.45 17.91
C VAL A 65 24.25 -5.77 18.84
N ARG A 66 23.43 -4.88 18.27
CA ARG A 66 22.40 -4.13 19.01
C ARG A 66 20.98 -4.58 18.71
N SER A 67 20.77 -5.33 17.62
CA SER A 67 19.44 -5.79 17.21
C SER A 67 19.47 -7.26 16.77
N LEU A 68 18.53 -8.03 17.31
CA LEU A 68 18.35 -9.45 17.08
C LEU A 68 16.88 -9.72 16.70
N THR A 69 16.66 -10.43 15.59
CA THR A 69 15.33 -10.94 15.21
C THR A 69 15.36 -12.46 15.10
N ILE A 70 14.40 -13.13 15.74
CA ILE A 70 14.27 -14.58 15.77
C ILE A 70 12.96 -14.95 15.09
N ARG A 71 13.06 -15.77 14.02
CA ARG A 71 11.91 -16.19 13.19
C ARG A 71 11.75 -17.69 13.19
N ASN A 72 10.53 -18.15 12.91
CA ASN A 72 10.24 -19.57 12.77
C ASN A 72 10.85 -20.07 11.44
N PRO A 73 11.61 -21.18 11.41
CA PRO A 73 11.95 -21.79 10.14
C PRO A 73 10.69 -22.26 9.39
N THR A 74 10.63 -21.95 8.09
CA THR A 74 9.48 -22.22 7.22
C THR A 74 9.18 -23.71 6.99
N HIS A 75 9.88 -24.66 7.63
CA HIS A 75 9.82 -26.09 7.27
C HIS A 75 9.83 -27.11 8.42
N ALA A 76 9.59 -26.76 9.69
CA ALA A 76 9.36 -27.78 10.72
C ALA A 76 8.56 -27.26 11.93
N PRO A 77 7.54 -27.98 12.41
CA PRO A 77 6.98 -27.73 13.73
C PRO A 77 8.07 -28.02 14.78
N LEU A 78 8.32 -27.04 15.65
CA LEU A 78 9.32 -27.14 16.70
C LEU A 78 8.75 -27.93 17.87
N GLU A 79 8.89 -29.25 17.84
CA GLU A 79 8.70 -30.08 19.03
C GLU A 79 9.79 -29.75 20.06
N GLY A 80 9.41 -29.15 21.19
CA GLY A 80 10.29 -28.90 22.36
C GLY A 80 10.40 -27.43 22.80
N ALA A 81 9.34 -26.87 23.40
CA ALA A 81 9.32 -25.50 23.93
C ALA A 81 10.44 -25.21 24.97
N HIS A 82 10.79 -26.20 25.81
CA HIS A 82 11.86 -26.06 26.81
C HIS A 82 13.27 -26.00 26.20
N GLY A 83 13.52 -26.69 25.08
CA GLY A 83 14.81 -26.62 24.39
C GLY A 83 15.06 -25.25 23.76
N MET A 84 14.00 -24.58 23.30
CA MET A 84 14.07 -23.25 22.71
C MET A 84 14.31 -22.16 23.76
N ALA A 85 13.75 -22.29 24.96
CA ALA A 85 13.98 -21.41 26.11
C ALA A 85 15.47 -21.29 26.45
N ASN A 86 16.10 -22.44 26.70
CA ASN A 86 17.51 -22.53 27.06
C ASN A 86 18.40 -22.06 25.91
N ALA A 87 18.06 -22.41 24.67
CA ALA A 87 18.78 -21.94 23.50
C ALA A 87 18.69 -20.41 23.36
N LEU A 88 17.53 -19.82 23.61
CA LEU A 88 17.33 -18.37 23.58
C LEU A 88 18.13 -17.68 24.69
N ALA A 89 18.02 -18.16 25.93
CA ALA A 89 18.74 -17.60 27.07
C ALA A 89 20.26 -17.70 26.90
N GLN A 90 20.77 -18.80 26.33
CA GLN A 90 22.18 -18.94 25.96
C GLN A 90 22.57 -18.01 24.81
N THR A 91 21.70 -17.87 23.80
CA THR A 91 21.95 -16.98 22.66
C THR A 91 22.05 -15.53 23.09
N LEU A 92 21.17 -15.07 23.99
CA LEU A 92 21.18 -13.69 24.48
C LEU A 92 22.41 -13.36 25.33
N GLN A 93 23.04 -14.35 26.00
CA GLN A 93 24.31 -14.12 26.72
C GLN A 93 25.44 -13.66 25.81
N TRP A 94 25.36 -14.00 24.52
CA TRP A 94 26.38 -13.60 23.57
C TRP A 94 26.27 -12.13 23.16
N PHE A 95 25.15 -11.47 23.42
CA PHE A 95 24.88 -10.12 22.95
C PHE A 95 24.71 -9.14 24.12
N PRO A 96 25.80 -8.82 24.85
CA PRO A 96 25.72 -8.00 26.06
C PRO A 96 25.21 -6.57 25.82
N CYS A 97 25.31 -6.06 24.58
CA CYS A 97 24.87 -4.72 24.18
C CYS A 97 23.54 -4.72 23.40
N LEU A 98 22.74 -5.78 23.50
CA LEU A 98 21.49 -5.90 22.78
C LEU A 98 20.48 -4.84 23.24
N SER A 99 20.06 -3.95 22.33
CA SER A 99 19.05 -2.93 22.60
C SER A 99 17.68 -3.26 22.01
N THR A 100 17.63 -4.12 20.98
CA THR A 100 16.40 -4.46 20.27
C THR A 100 16.28 -5.96 20.09
N LEU A 101 15.22 -6.54 20.62
CA LEU A 101 14.90 -7.95 20.46
C LEU A 101 13.51 -8.11 19.83
N ALA A 102 13.44 -8.85 18.74
CA ALA A 102 12.17 -9.21 18.09
C ALA A 102 12.06 -10.74 17.98
N VAL A 103 11.08 -11.32 18.66
CA VAL A 103 10.79 -12.75 18.64
C VAL A 103 9.44 -12.96 18.00
N THR A 104 9.42 -13.45 16.76
CA THR A 104 8.17 -13.68 16.02
C THR A 104 7.66 -15.12 16.16
N VAL A 105 8.40 -15.96 16.87
CA VAL A 105 8.01 -17.34 17.22
C VAL A 105 7.22 -17.30 18.51
N SER A 106 6.15 -18.07 18.61
CA SER A 106 5.38 -18.23 19.83
C SER A 106 6.21 -18.96 20.89
N LEU A 107 6.48 -18.34 22.04
CA LEU A 107 7.22 -18.92 23.15
C LEU A 107 6.37 -18.96 24.43
N ALA A 108 6.63 -19.92 25.31
CA ALA A 108 6.05 -19.92 26.64
C ALA A 108 6.58 -18.73 27.47
N ALA A 109 5.74 -18.11 28.30
CA ALA A 109 6.11 -16.92 29.06
C ALA A 109 7.34 -17.11 29.98
N HIS A 110 7.41 -18.25 30.68
CA HIS A 110 8.53 -18.59 31.57
C HIS A 110 9.88 -18.66 30.81
N ALA A 111 9.86 -19.23 29.61
CA ALA A 111 11.03 -19.32 28.74
C ALA A 111 11.54 -17.94 28.31
N LEU A 112 10.61 -17.05 28.00
CA LEU A 112 10.92 -15.68 27.61
C LEU A 112 11.50 -14.90 28.79
N ALA A 113 10.97 -15.09 30.00
CA ALA A 113 11.43 -14.38 31.18
C ALA A 113 12.88 -14.70 31.56
N GLU A 114 13.25 -15.97 31.56
CA GLU A 114 14.63 -16.39 31.84
C GLU A 114 15.61 -15.77 30.84
N ALA A 115 15.22 -15.72 29.57
CA ALA A 115 16.03 -15.12 28.52
C ALA A 115 16.15 -13.59 28.69
N LEU A 116 15.04 -12.90 28.95
CA LEU A 116 15.00 -11.44 29.10
C LEU A 116 15.73 -10.95 30.34
N ALA A 117 15.77 -11.71 31.43
CA ALA A 117 16.50 -11.35 32.64
C ALA A 117 17.96 -10.97 32.35
N ARG A 118 18.59 -11.62 31.37
CA ARG A 118 20.00 -11.42 30.99
C ARG A 118 20.26 -10.17 30.15
N SER A 119 19.25 -9.68 29.42
CA SER A 119 19.34 -8.48 28.57
C SER A 119 18.52 -7.30 29.13
N SER A 120 18.00 -7.45 30.35
CA SER A 120 17.07 -6.50 30.98
C SER A 120 17.59 -5.06 31.07
N THR A 121 18.89 -4.90 31.30
CA THR A 121 19.52 -3.59 31.51
C THR A 121 19.85 -2.83 30.23
N THR A 122 19.82 -3.50 29.08
CA THR A 122 20.23 -2.92 27.79
C THR A 122 19.11 -2.80 26.77
N LEU A 123 18.04 -3.60 26.92
CA LEU A 123 16.89 -3.59 26.01
C LEU A 123 16.11 -2.27 26.08
N THR A 124 15.98 -1.62 24.93
CA THR A 124 15.14 -0.43 24.70
C THR A 124 13.89 -0.75 23.89
N THR A 125 13.91 -1.82 23.08
CA THR A 125 12.81 -2.27 22.23
C THR A 125 12.63 -3.77 22.32
N LEU A 126 11.40 -4.21 22.60
CA LEU A 126 11.04 -5.61 22.71
C LEU A 126 9.77 -5.88 21.89
N THR A 127 9.84 -6.83 20.96
CA THR A 127 8.69 -7.37 20.25
C THR A 127 8.64 -8.88 20.51
N VAL A 128 7.55 -9.39 21.06
CA VAL A 128 7.44 -10.80 21.47
C VAL A 128 6.09 -11.38 21.10
N LYS A 129 6.10 -12.64 20.65
CA LYS A 129 4.91 -13.47 20.52
C LYS A 129 4.91 -14.55 21.60
N VAL A 130 3.86 -14.57 22.42
CA VAL A 130 3.73 -15.46 23.58
C VAL A 130 2.63 -16.48 23.30
N ALA A 131 2.86 -17.74 23.68
CA ALA A 131 1.87 -18.80 23.52
C ALA A 131 0.70 -18.61 24.50
N SER A 132 -0.53 -18.88 24.03
CA SER A 132 -1.74 -18.89 24.86
C SER A 132 -1.60 -19.87 26.04
N GLY A 133 -2.17 -19.52 27.20
CA GLY A 133 -2.15 -20.36 28.40
C GLY A 133 -0.77 -20.55 29.05
N SER A 134 0.28 -19.83 28.61
CA SER A 134 1.66 -20.05 29.07
C SER A 134 2.02 -19.37 30.41
N GLY A 135 1.03 -18.82 31.12
CA GLY A 135 1.19 -18.19 32.43
C GLY A 135 1.81 -16.79 32.38
N TRP A 136 1.59 -16.03 31.30
CA TRP A 136 2.16 -14.68 31.14
C TRP A 136 1.86 -13.77 32.32
N ASP A 137 0.64 -13.78 32.85
CA ASP A 137 0.25 -12.89 33.93
C ASP A 137 0.99 -13.13 35.25
N VAL A 138 1.48 -14.35 35.47
CA VAL A 138 2.31 -14.69 36.63
C VAL A 138 3.73 -14.16 36.43
N VAL A 139 4.25 -14.30 35.21
CA VAL A 139 5.66 -14.04 34.89
C VAL A 139 5.94 -12.58 34.58
N ALA A 140 5.01 -11.89 33.91
CA ALA A 140 5.21 -10.53 33.44
C ALA A 140 5.53 -9.54 34.59
N PRO A 141 4.82 -9.54 35.74
CA PRO A 141 5.15 -8.64 36.85
C PRO A 141 6.56 -8.79 37.41
N GLU A 142 7.16 -9.99 37.29
CA GLU A 142 8.52 -10.27 37.77
C GLU A 142 9.60 -9.70 36.84
N LEU A 143 9.26 -9.45 35.57
CA LEU A 143 10.18 -8.93 34.57
C LEU A 143 10.46 -7.45 34.79
N ARG A 144 11.72 -7.13 35.10
CA ARG A 144 12.22 -5.75 35.24
C ARG A 144 12.97 -5.35 33.99
N LEU A 145 12.44 -4.39 33.24
CA LEU A 145 13.02 -3.89 32.00
C LEU A 145 13.20 -2.35 32.08
N PRO A 146 14.16 -1.88 32.90
CA PRO A 146 14.27 -0.47 33.29
C PRO A 146 14.55 0.52 32.14
N GLN A 147 15.21 0.06 31.07
CA GLN A 147 15.56 0.90 29.91
C GLN A 147 14.56 0.76 28.76
N LEU A 148 13.50 -0.03 28.91
CA LEU A 148 12.59 -0.32 27.82
C LEU A 148 11.70 0.89 27.50
N ARG A 149 11.69 1.25 26.21
CA ARG A 149 10.93 2.39 25.67
C ARG A 149 9.82 1.95 24.72
N HIS A 150 9.98 0.81 24.07
CA HIS A 150 9.03 0.27 23.11
C HIS A 150 8.75 -1.19 23.43
N LEU A 151 7.49 -1.51 23.69
CA LEU A 151 7.02 -2.87 23.91
C LEU A 151 5.92 -3.20 22.90
N ASP A 152 6.07 -4.34 22.21
CA ASP A 152 5.04 -4.97 21.38
C ASP A 152 4.87 -6.42 21.85
N VAL A 153 3.71 -6.74 22.42
CA VAL A 153 3.37 -8.09 22.91
C VAL A 153 2.19 -8.60 22.12
N THR A 154 2.36 -9.79 21.53
CA THR A 154 1.27 -10.52 20.88
C THR A 154 1.04 -11.85 21.60
N ILE A 155 -0.14 -12.06 22.17
CA ILE A 155 -0.56 -13.37 22.65
C ILE A 155 -1.14 -14.14 21.46
N ALA A 156 -0.55 -15.28 21.13
CA ALA A 156 -1.04 -16.10 20.03
C ALA A 156 -2.43 -16.64 20.36
N ALA A 157 -3.40 -16.48 19.45
CA ALA A 157 -4.66 -17.21 19.54
C ALA A 157 -4.39 -18.72 19.57
N ARG A 158 -5.21 -19.46 20.32
CA ARG A 158 -5.22 -20.93 20.26
C ARG A 158 -5.77 -21.31 18.87
N ASP A 159 -5.16 -22.28 18.20
CA ASP A 159 -5.49 -22.60 16.80
C ASP A 159 -7.01 -22.71 16.58
N ASP A 160 -7.48 -22.12 15.47
CA ASP A 160 -8.91 -21.91 15.13
C ASP A 160 -9.75 -23.21 14.99
N ASP A 161 -9.14 -24.39 15.13
CA ASP A 161 -9.82 -25.68 15.05
C ASP A 161 -10.57 -26.06 16.35
N ASP A 162 -10.38 -25.33 17.46
CA ASP A 162 -11.09 -25.50 18.74
C ASP A 162 -12.33 -24.58 18.86
N LEU A 163 -13.11 -24.44 17.78
CA LEU A 163 -14.38 -23.68 17.74
C LEU A 163 -15.45 -24.13 18.77
N ALA A 164 -15.25 -25.29 19.41
CA ALA A 164 -16.14 -25.79 20.47
C ALA A 164 -16.02 -25.00 21.80
N PHE A 165 -14.92 -24.27 22.04
CA PHE A 165 -14.67 -23.60 23.33
C PHE A 165 -15.23 -22.18 23.41
N VAL A 166 -15.49 -21.52 22.26
CA VAL A 166 -15.95 -20.12 22.23
C VAL A 166 -17.42 -19.98 22.66
N ALA A 167 -18.22 -21.06 22.60
CA ALA A 167 -19.63 -21.03 22.97
C ALA A 167 -19.89 -21.12 24.49
N ASP A 168 -18.93 -21.64 25.28
CA ASP A 168 -19.04 -21.80 26.74
C ASP A 168 -18.11 -20.83 27.52
N ALA A 169 -17.47 -19.88 26.82
CA ALA A 169 -16.39 -19.04 27.34
C ALA A 169 -16.79 -18.07 28.48
N ASP A 170 -18.08 -17.75 28.65
CA ASP A 170 -18.52 -16.83 29.70
C ASP A 170 -18.40 -17.41 31.12
N ALA A 171 -18.32 -18.74 31.27
CA ALA A 171 -18.21 -19.40 32.58
C ALA A 171 -16.78 -19.84 32.95
N ASP A 172 -15.88 -19.98 31.97
CA ASP A 172 -14.54 -20.57 32.17
C ASP A 172 -13.36 -19.72 31.60
N ALA A 173 -13.59 -18.48 31.14
CA ALA A 173 -12.52 -17.58 30.67
C ALA A 173 -11.42 -17.34 31.73
N ASP A 174 -11.81 -17.23 33.01
CA ASP A 174 -10.88 -17.16 34.14
C ASP A 174 -10.00 -18.43 34.27
N ALA A 175 -10.53 -19.60 33.91
CA ALA A 175 -9.85 -20.89 34.02
C ALA A 175 -8.95 -21.19 32.80
N ALA A 176 -9.22 -20.58 31.63
CA ALA A 176 -8.49 -20.84 30.39
C ALA A 176 -7.16 -20.06 30.26
N GLY A 177 -6.93 -19.03 31.10
CA GLY A 177 -5.67 -18.27 31.12
C GLY A 177 -5.34 -17.55 29.80
N THR A 178 -6.38 -17.17 29.05
CA THR A 178 -6.28 -16.52 27.74
C THR A 178 -6.27 -14.99 27.83
N ASP A 179 -6.74 -14.43 28.95
CA ASP A 179 -6.81 -12.99 29.15
C ASP A 179 -5.44 -12.42 29.48
N LEU A 180 -5.15 -11.24 28.95
CA LEU A 180 -3.96 -10.49 29.33
C LEU A 180 -4.27 -9.50 30.45
N ARG A 181 -3.70 -9.73 31.65
CA ARG A 181 -3.90 -8.86 32.84
C ARG A 181 -2.66 -8.04 33.19
N ALA A 182 -1.46 -8.56 32.92
CA ALA A 182 -0.23 -7.96 33.43
C ALA A 182 0.81 -7.56 32.36
N LEU A 183 1.62 -6.55 32.70
CA LEU A 183 2.80 -6.13 31.95
C LEU A 183 4.07 -6.12 32.82
N PRO A 184 5.26 -6.27 32.19
CA PRO A 184 6.55 -6.03 32.82
C PRO A 184 6.69 -4.66 33.50
N LEU A 185 7.63 -4.58 34.45
CA LEU A 185 8.00 -3.32 35.09
C LEU A 185 8.93 -2.50 34.17
N MET A 186 8.36 -1.44 33.58
CA MET A 186 8.98 -0.64 32.50
C MET A 186 8.81 0.88 32.73
N PRO A 187 9.55 1.48 33.68
CA PRO A 187 9.30 2.86 34.12
C PRO A 187 9.51 3.95 33.06
N GLN A 188 10.16 3.65 31.92
CA GLN A 188 10.46 4.61 30.85
C GLN A 188 9.68 4.33 29.55
N LEU A 189 8.59 3.58 29.63
CA LEU A 189 7.87 3.16 28.44
C LEU A 189 7.28 4.36 27.69
N LEU A 190 7.57 4.44 26.39
CA LEU A 190 7.08 5.49 25.49
C LEU A 190 6.03 4.96 24.52
N SER A 191 6.09 3.69 24.14
CA SER A 191 5.18 3.05 23.19
C SER A 191 4.82 1.66 23.67
N LEU A 192 3.53 1.40 23.77
CA LEU A 192 2.97 0.10 24.11
C LEU A 192 2.05 -0.36 22.98
N ARG A 193 2.31 -1.56 22.46
CA ARG A 193 1.39 -2.30 21.59
C ARG A 193 1.11 -3.65 22.23
N VAL A 194 -0.17 -3.97 22.33
CA VAL A 194 -0.67 -5.23 22.87
C VAL A 194 -1.68 -5.78 21.89
N ALA A 195 -1.48 -7.03 21.47
CA ALA A 195 -2.43 -7.79 20.68
C ALA A 195 -2.74 -9.10 21.40
N ALA A 196 -3.98 -9.33 21.77
CA ALA A 196 -4.46 -10.56 22.40
C ALA A 196 -5.91 -10.81 21.96
N THR A 197 -6.45 -12.01 22.17
CA THR A 197 -7.89 -12.26 21.93
C THR A 197 -8.72 -11.49 22.96
N THR A 198 -8.32 -11.56 24.22
CA THR A 198 -8.99 -10.93 25.36
C THR A 198 -7.99 -10.12 26.21
N ILE A 199 -8.39 -8.92 26.60
CA ILE A 199 -7.61 -7.98 27.42
C ILE A 199 -8.43 -7.66 28.65
N HIS A 200 -7.89 -7.91 29.84
CA HIS A 200 -8.58 -7.58 31.07
C HIS A 200 -8.43 -6.10 31.41
N ALA A 201 -9.47 -5.48 31.97
CA ALA A 201 -9.47 -4.08 32.43
C ALA A 201 -8.28 -3.70 33.33
N ASP A 202 -7.80 -4.64 34.17
CA ASP A 202 -6.65 -4.43 35.05
C ASP A 202 -5.35 -4.12 34.34
N LEU A 203 -5.18 -4.57 33.10
CA LEU A 203 -4.02 -4.24 32.29
C LEU A 203 -3.87 -2.72 32.19
N VAL A 204 -4.96 -2.03 31.81
CA VAL A 204 -4.99 -0.58 31.65
C VAL A 204 -4.97 0.12 33.02
N ARG A 205 -5.84 -0.32 33.94
CA ARG A 205 -6.06 0.31 35.25
C ARG A 205 -4.82 0.26 36.14
N VAL A 206 -4.09 -0.85 36.14
CA VAL A 206 -2.97 -1.08 37.06
C VAL A 206 -1.63 -0.96 36.35
N HIS A 207 -1.45 -1.63 35.22
CA HIS A 207 -0.13 -1.75 34.61
C HIS A 207 0.20 -0.59 33.67
N VAL A 208 -0.71 -0.22 32.76
CA VAL A 208 -0.46 0.93 31.87
C VAL A 208 -0.51 2.26 32.64
N ALA A 209 -1.37 2.36 33.66
CA ALA A 209 -1.43 3.53 34.54
C ALA A 209 -0.07 3.89 35.18
N ARG A 210 0.77 2.90 35.52
CA ARG A 210 2.12 3.13 36.09
C ARG A 210 3.06 3.90 35.15
N VAL A 211 2.81 3.85 33.85
CA VAL A 211 3.64 4.48 32.82
C VAL A 211 2.93 5.65 32.12
N ALA A 212 1.76 6.06 32.61
CA ALA A 212 0.95 7.13 32.00
C ALA A 212 1.72 8.46 31.84
N ALA A 213 2.64 8.75 32.77
CA ALA A 213 3.48 9.95 32.72
C ALA A 213 4.46 9.98 31.53
N THR A 214 4.92 8.81 31.06
CA THR A 214 5.93 8.70 29.99
C THR A 214 5.35 8.23 28.66
N LEU A 215 4.24 7.49 28.69
CA LEU A 215 3.67 6.85 27.52
C LEU A 215 3.20 7.89 26.50
N ARG A 216 3.62 7.71 25.24
CA ARG A 216 3.28 8.57 24.10
C ARG A 216 2.37 7.89 23.10
N ARG A 217 2.44 6.57 22.98
CA ARG A 217 1.62 5.78 22.06
C ARG A 217 1.06 4.55 22.78
N LEU A 218 -0.24 4.36 22.67
CA LEU A 218 -0.96 3.19 23.16
C LEU A 218 -1.72 2.53 22.01
N GLU A 219 -1.47 1.25 21.79
CA GLU A 219 -2.18 0.42 20.83
C GLU A 219 -2.64 -0.87 21.53
N LEU A 220 -3.94 -1.10 21.56
CA LEU A 220 -4.54 -2.30 22.15
C LEU A 220 -5.49 -2.92 21.13
N ASP A 221 -5.25 -4.19 20.83
CA ASP A 221 -5.96 -5.00 19.84
C ASP A 221 -6.42 -6.29 20.53
N GLY A 222 -7.74 -6.51 20.62
CA GLY A 222 -8.37 -7.58 21.41
C GLY A 222 -9.57 -7.10 22.23
N ASP A 223 -10.47 -8.00 22.59
CA ASP A 223 -11.71 -7.65 23.31
C ASP A 223 -11.46 -7.37 24.79
N VAL A 224 -12.08 -6.31 25.34
CA VAL A 224 -11.92 -5.99 26.77
C VAL A 224 -12.98 -6.66 27.62
N ILE A 225 -12.53 -7.40 28.61
CA ILE A 225 -13.37 -7.94 29.67
C ILE A 225 -13.36 -6.95 30.86
N ASP A 226 -14.50 -6.82 31.54
CA ASP A 226 -14.70 -5.94 32.71
C ASP A 226 -14.54 -4.43 32.48
N LEU A 227 -14.89 -3.95 31.27
CA LEU A 227 -14.92 -2.53 30.90
C LEU A 227 -15.51 -1.54 31.94
N PRO A 228 -16.63 -1.83 32.63
CA PRO A 228 -17.23 -0.92 33.61
C PRO A 228 -16.28 -0.54 34.76
N SER A 229 -15.31 -1.40 35.07
CA SER A 229 -14.31 -1.16 36.12
C SER A 229 -13.21 -0.15 35.73
N VAL A 230 -13.04 0.13 34.43
CA VAL A 230 -12.04 1.08 33.91
C VAL A 230 -12.52 2.54 34.03
N ALA A 231 -13.82 2.77 33.88
CA ALA A 231 -14.43 4.10 33.82
C ALA A 231 -14.17 4.97 35.07
N HIS A 232 -13.87 4.35 36.22
CA HIS A 232 -13.68 5.05 37.49
C HIS A 232 -12.22 5.28 37.89
N CYS A 233 -11.23 4.85 37.08
CA CYS A 233 -9.82 4.83 37.48
C CYS A 233 -8.85 5.27 36.37
N VAL A 234 -9.27 6.14 35.46
CA VAL A 234 -8.37 6.64 34.40
C VAL A 234 -7.37 7.63 35.00
N PRO A 235 -6.05 7.34 34.98
CA PRO A 235 -5.05 8.30 35.43
C PRO A 235 -4.96 9.47 34.45
N GLU A 236 -4.28 10.56 34.83
CA GLU A 236 -3.89 11.58 33.86
C GLU A 236 -2.78 11.04 32.93
N TRP A 237 -2.90 11.28 31.62
CA TRP A 237 -1.89 10.86 30.64
C TRP A 237 -1.25 12.08 29.98
N PRO A 238 -0.37 12.80 30.69
CA PRO A 238 0.16 14.08 30.23
C PRO A 238 1.02 13.97 28.96
N SER A 239 1.58 12.78 28.69
CA SER A 239 2.49 12.53 27.56
C SER A 239 1.85 11.81 26.37
N LEU A 240 0.62 11.31 26.51
CA LEU A 240 -0.01 10.47 25.49
C LEU A 240 -0.38 11.30 24.25
N ARG A 241 0.09 10.86 23.08
CA ARG A 241 -0.06 11.55 21.79
C ARG A 241 -0.89 10.76 20.79
N GLU A 242 -0.84 9.43 20.87
CA GLU A 242 -1.43 8.53 19.88
C GLU A 242 -2.17 7.38 20.58
N ILE A 243 -3.43 7.18 20.20
CA ILE A 243 -4.27 6.06 20.62
C ILE A 243 -4.68 5.30 19.35
N ILE A 244 -4.45 3.99 19.33
CA ILE A 244 -4.73 3.13 18.17
C ILE A 244 -5.47 1.87 18.64
N GLY A 245 -6.49 1.45 17.89
CA GLY A 245 -7.26 0.24 18.15
C GLY A 245 -8.54 0.52 18.94
N ALA A 246 -9.56 -0.30 18.71
CA ALA A 246 -10.88 -0.16 19.30
C ALA A 246 -10.83 -0.15 20.83
N THR A 247 -10.10 -1.09 21.38
CA THR A 247 -9.96 -1.27 22.82
C THR A 247 -9.26 -0.11 23.50
N ALA A 248 -8.19 0.42 22.92
CA ALA A 248 -7.51 1.59 23.47
C ALA A 248 -8.42 2.83 23.44
N PHE A 249 -9.20 2.99 22.37
CA PHE A 249 -10.19 4.06 22.26
C PHE A 249 -11.28 3.94 23.32
N GLN A 250 -11.89 2.76 23.47
CA GLN A 250 -12.94 2.51 24.45
C GLN A 250 -12.46 2.73 25.89
N THR A 251 -11.31 2.16 26.24
CA THR A 251 -10.79 2.19 27.62
C THR A 251 -10.23 3.55 28.03
N VAL A 252 -9.70 4.36 27.10
CA VAL A 252 -9.07 5.64 27.43
C VAL A 252 -9.97 6.82 27.10
N VAL A 253 -10.56 6.84 25.90
CA VAL A 253 -11.34 8.01 25.43
C VAL A 253 -12.76 7.96 25.98
N MET A 254 -13.47 6.82 25.91
CA MET A 254 -14.83 6.75 26.46
C MET A 254 -14.83 6.87 27.99
N ALA A 255 -13.86 6.24 28.65
CA ALA A 255 -13.71 6.36 30.10
C ALA A 255 -13.40 7.81 30.54
N ALA A 256 -12.59 8.54 29.77
CA ALA A 256 -12.30 9.96 30.04
C ALA A 256 -13.48 10.89 29.76
N ALA A 257 -14.35 10.54 28.80
CA ALA A 257 -15.57 11.30 28.49
C ALA A 257 -16.65 11.22 29.59
N GLY A 258 -16.51 10.28 30.52
CA GLY A 258 -17.45 10.02 31.62
C GLY A 258 -18.66 9.18 31.20
N PRO A 259 -19.41 8.57 32.15
CA PRO A 259 -20.64 7.88 31.82
C PRO A 259 -21.63 8.85 31.18
N ALA A 260 -22.26 8.44 30.07
CA ALA A 260 -23.44 9.13 29.56
C ALA A 260 -24.47 9.27 30.70
N SER A 261 -25.09 10.45 30.78
CA SER A 261 -25.99 10.92 31.84
C SER A 261 -27.25 10.04 32.05
N ALA A 262 -27.08 8.82 32.53
CA ALA A 262 -28.19 7.88 32.80
C ALA A 262 -28.33 7.49 34.28
N SER A 263 -27.44 7.95 35.17
CA SER A 263 -27.57 7.67 36.61
C SER A 263 -27.53 8.96 37.45
N PRO A 264 -28.63 9.35 38.12
CA PRO A 264 -28.74 10.59 38.89
C PRO A 264 -28.07 10.52 40.28
N LEU A 265 -27.07 9.66 40.48
CA LEU A 265 -26.53 9.35 41.82
C LEU A 265 -25.02 9.57 42.01
N THR A 266 -24.31 10.21 41.08
CA THR A 266 -22.87 10.52 41.26
C THR A 266 -22.53 11.98 40.96
N ASP A 267 -23.15 12.89 41.70
CA ASP A 267 -22.96 14.34 41.70
C ASP A 267 -21.59 14.84 42.24
N SER A 268 -20.55 14.00 42.27
CA SER A 268 -19.30 14.32 43.00
C SER A 268 -17.99 13.94 42.31
N ALA A 269 -17.99 13.25 41.16
CA ALA A 269 -16.74 13.01 40.44
C ALA A 269 -16.44 14.23 39.56
N VAL A 270 -15.73 15.22 40.10
CA VAL A 270 -15.07 16.26 39.31
C VAL A 270 -14.07 15.56 38.38
N ILE A 271 -14.50 15.22 37.16
CA ILE A 271 -13.62 14.66 36.14
C ILE A 271 -12.55 15.74 35.86
N PRO A 272 -11.25 15.46 36.02
CA PRO A 272 -10.19 16.42 35.72
C PRO A 272 -10.35 16.94 34.29
N ARG A 273 -10.42 18.26 34.13
CA ARG A 273 -10.75 18.93 32.86
C ARG A 273 -9.73 18.71 31.71
N ASN A 274 -8.67 17.92 31.91
CA ASN A 274 -7.64 17.73 30.90
C ASN A 274 -6.87 16.41 31.08
N LEU A 275 -7.55 15.27 30.95
CA LEU A 275 -6.93 13.94 31.10
C LEU A 275 -5.88 13.62 30.01
N LEU A 276 -6.01 14.23 28.82
CA LEU A 276 -5.22 13.91 27.62
C LEU A 276 -4.65 15.18 26.93
N PRO A 277 -3.85 16.02 27.62
CA PRO A 277 -3.45 17.35 27.12
C PRO A 277 -2.56 17.33 25.88
N ALA A 278 -1.84 16.23 25.65
CA ALA A 278 -0.89 16.09 24.55
C ALA A 278 -1.40 15.24 23.38
N LEU A 279 -2.67 14.82 23.40
CA LEU A 279 -3.23 13.89 22.41
C LEU A 279 -3.32 14.53 21.03
N ARG A 280 -2.71 13.89 20.02
CA ARG A 280 -2.63 14.40 18.63
C ARG A 280 -3.37 13.55 17.62
N SER A 281 -3.46 12.25 17.86
CA SER A 281 -4.05 11.28 16.94
C SER A 281 -4.89 10.24 17.67
N ILE A 282 -6.09 9.99 17.14
CA ILE A 282 -6.94 8.87 17.51
C ILE A 282 -7.18 8.03 16.25
N GLU A 283 -6.96 6.73 16.34
CA GLU A 283 -7.20 5.78 15.25
C GLU A 283 -7.98 4.58 15.78
N TYR A 284 -9.29 4.60 15.59
CA TYR A 284 -10.17 3.49 15.91
C TYR A 284 -10.17 2.48 14.75
N LYS A 285 -9.82 1.23 15.05
CA LYS A 285 -9.91 0.09 14.15
C LYS A 285 -10.64 -1.03 14.88
N PRO A 286 -11.76 -1.55 14.36
CA PRO A 286 -12.47 -2.65 14.97
C PRO A 286 -11.59 -3.90 15.00
N CYS A 287 -11.72 -4.69 16.06
CA CYS A 287 -11.26 -6.07 16.10
C CYS A 287 -12.33 -6.96 15.43
N ASP A 288 -11.97 -8.16 14.96
CA ASP A 288 -12.86 -9.05 14.19
C ASP A 288 -14.13 -9.52 14.94
N SER A 289 -14.30 -9.15 16.21
CA SER A 289 -15.39 -9.55 17.11
C SER A 289 -16.34 -8.40 17.48
N LEU A 290 -17.61 -8.60 17.07
CA LEU A 290 -18.88 -8.18 17.68
C LEU A 290 -19.12 -6.68 17.97
N THR A 291 -20.03 -6.12 17.15
CA THR A 291 -20.71 -4.82 17.26
C THR A 291 -19.85 -3.55 17.23
N ALA A 292 -20.03 -2.74 16.18
CA ALA A 292 -19.50 -1.39 16.08
C ALA A 292 -19.87 -0.56 17.34
N PRO A 293 -18.90 -0.09 18.14
CA PRO A 293 -19.19 0.72 19.30
C PRO A 293 -19.68 2.10 18.87
N VAL A 294 -20.58 2.64 19.69
CA VAL A 294 -21.10 3.99 19.57
C VAL A 294 -20.02 5.00 19.97
N ALA A 295 -19.67 5.92 19.07
CA ALA A 295 -18.69 6.96 19.35
C ALA A 295 -19.19 7.85 20.52
N PRO A 296 -18.39 8.05 21.59
CA PRO A 296 -18.81 8.80 22.77
C PRO A 296 -18.92 10.28 22.46
N VAL A 297 -19.81 10.99 23.14
CA VAL A 297 -19.82 12.46 23.11
C VAL A 297 -18.51 12.99 23.72
N LEU A 298 -17.80 13.84 22.98
CA LEU A 298 -16.53 14.41 23.45
C LEU A 298 -16.81 15.63 24.33
N THR A 299 -16.86 15.41 25.64
CA THR A 299 -17.13 16.45 26.64
C THR A 299 -15.89 17.21 27.11
N MET A 300 -14.69 16.76 26.71
CA MET A 300 -13.41 17.31 27.14
C MET A 300 -12.65 18.04 26.02
N PRO A 301 -11.95 19.15 26.33
CA PRO A 301 -11.19 19.90 25.34
C PRO A 301 -9.92 19.11 24.93
N LEU A 302 -9.80 18.85 23.63
CA LEU A 302 -8.72 18.15 22.97
C LEU A 302 -7.99 19.11 22.00
N ALA A 303 -7.52 20.24 22.53
CA ALA A 303 -6.96 21.33 21.72
C ALA A 303 -5.74 20.95 20.88
N THR A 304 -4.99 19.89 21.25
CA THR A 304 -3.82 19.41 20.49
C THR A 304 -4.16 18.32 19.47
N LEU A 305 -5.42 17.86 19.43
CA LEU A 305 -5.87 16.81 18.54
C LEU A 305 -5.92 17.33 17.10
N SER A 306 -5.21 16.62 16.23
CA SER A 306 -5.01 17.00 14.83
C SER A 306 -5.50 15.94 13.84
N LYS A 307 -5.68 14.70 14.31
CA LYS A 307 -6.02 13.56 13.46
C LYS A 307 -7.02 12.62 14.17
N ILE A 308 -8.10 12.29 13.49
CA ILE A 308 -9.06 11.26 13.89
C ILE A 308 -9.29 10.35 12.69
N ILE A 309 -9.18 9.05 12.91
CA ILE A 309 -9.57 8.03 11.94
C ILE A 309 -10.48 7.06 12.66
N LEU A 310 -11.72 6.90 12.19
CA LEU A 310 -12.68 5.92 12.67
C LEU A 310 -13.04 4.95 11.55
N TRP A 311 -12.99 3.65 11.83
CA TRP A 311 -13.39 2.57 10.92
C TRP A 311 -14.58 1.81 11.53
N ASP A 312 -15.65 1.59 10.78
CA ASP A 312 -16.81 0.76 11.22
C ASP A 312 -17.29 1.06 12.66
N ALA A 313 -17.43 2.36 12.97
CA ALA A 313 -18.00 2.85 14.22
C ALA A 313 -19.42 3.38 13.99
N GLU A 314 -20.27 3.31 15.01
CA GLU A 314 -21.57 3.98 14.99
C GLU A 314 -21.40 5.44 15.46
N LEU A 315 -21.79 6.39 14.61
CA LEU A 315 -21.61 7.81 14.86
C LEU A 315 -22.94 8.43 15.30
N LEU A 316 -22.97 8.91 16.54
CA LEU A 316 -24.05 9.75 17.04
C LEU A 316 -23.92 11.17 16.49
N LYS A 317 -25.06 11.83 16.25
CA LYS A 317 -25.08 13.27 15.92
C LYS A 317 -24.35 14.11 16.99
N SER A 318 -24.55 13.80 18.26
CA SER A 318 -23.91 14.48 19.39
C SER A 318 -22.38 14.39 19.40
N PHE A 319 -21.80 13.30 18.86
CA PHE A 319 -20.35 13.22 18.67
C PHE A 319 -19.88 14.23 17.62
N LEU A 320 -20.58 14.31 16.47
CA LEU A 320 -20.25 15.25 15.41
C LEU A 320 -20.44 16.71 15.85
N ASP A 321 -21.52 17.01 16.58
CA ASP A 321 -21.84 18.37 17.05
C ASP A 321 -20.79 18.90 18.04
N THR A 322 -20.24 18.04 18.90
CA THR A 322 -19.22 18.44 19.89
C THR A 322 -17.80 18.48 19.33
N LEU A 323 -17.54 17.80 18.22
CA LEU A 323 -16.20 17.61 17.69
C LEU A 323 -15.47 18.92 17.33
N PRO A 324 -16.09 19.92 16.66
CA PRO A 324 -15.42 21.18 16.34
C PRO A 324 -14.99 21.98 17.58
N ALA A 325 -15.82 21.96 18.63
CA ALA A 325 -15.56 22.67 19.87
C ALA A 325 -14.46 21.96 20.69
N SER A 326 -14.49 20.64 20.73
CA SER A 326 -13.53 19.83 21.47
C SER A 326 -12.18 19.72 20.75
N ALA A 327 -12.13 19.72 19.43
CA ALA A 327 -10.91 19.57 18.62
C ALA A 327 -10.76 20.67 17.55
N PRO A 328 -10.56 21.94 17.92
CA PRO A 328 -10.52 23.06 16.97
C PRO A 328 -9.33 23.01 15.99
N ASN A 329 -8.27 22.27 16.33
CA ASN A 329 -7.07 22.09 15.49
C ASN A 329 -7.10 20.80 14.66
N LEU A 330 -8.27 20.14 14.56
CA LEU A 330 -8.43 18.94 13.76
C LEU A 330 -8.12 19.23 12.29
N ALA A 331 -7.05 18.61 11.78
CA ALA A 331 -6.57 18.79 10.42
C ALA A 331 -6.92 17.61 9.51
N HIS A 332 -7.18 16.44 10.10
CA HIS A 332 -7.46 15.20 9.39
C HIS A 332 -8.59 14.44 10.10
N LEU A 333 -9.72 14.26 9.41
CA LEU A 333 -10.86 13.46 9.88
C LEU A 333 -11.19 12.40 8.82
N ASP A 334 -10.98 11.13 9.12
CA ASP A 334 -11.42 10.02 8.27
C ASP A 334 -12.49 9.19 9.02
N LEU A 335 -13.64 8.99 8.39
CA LEU A 335 -14.79 8.26 8.92
C LEU A 335 -15.16 7.14 7.95
N PHE A 336 -14.39 6.05 7.92
CA PHE A 336 -14.55 4.97 6.93
C PHE A 336 -15.52 3.90 7.42
N CYS A 337 -16.44 3.47 6.54
CA CYS A 337 -17.47 2.46 6.84
C CYS A 337 -18.27 2.72 8.13
N CYS A 338 -18.32 3.96 8.61
CA CYS A 338 -19.06 4.30 9.82
C CYS A 338 -20.56 4.27 9.55
N ARG A 339 -21.35 3.86 10.54
CA ARG A 339 -22.81 3.85 10.50
C ARG A 339 -23.31 5.14 11.10
N ALA A 340 -24.21 5.81 10.40
CA ALA A 340 -24.89 6.98 10.93
C ALA A 340 -26.04 6.49 11.81
N ASP A 341 -26.15 7.03 13.02
CA ASP A 341 -27.32 6.84 13.88
C ASP A 341 -28.58 7.47 13.26
N ASP A 342 -29.77 7.03 13.68
CA ASP A 342 -31.06 7.53 13.19
C ASP A 342 -31.25 9.04 13.40
N SER A 343 -30.50 9.66 14.32
CA SER A 343 -30.49 11.12 14.51
C SER A 343 -29.79 11.89 13.38
N ILE A 344 -28.99 11.24 12.54
CA ILE A 344 -28.31 11.86 11.41
C ILE A 344 -29.19 11.74 10.17
N ASP A 345 -30.01 12.77 9.95
CA ASP A 345 -30.90 12.84 8.80
C ASP A 345 -30.38 13.86 7.76
N PRO A 346 -29.88 13.40 6.59
CA PRO A 346 -29.41 14.30 5.55
C PRO A 346 -30.55 15.11 4.90
N GLU A 347 -31.81 14.70 5.00
CA GLU A 347 -32.96 15.40 4.38
C GLU A 347 -33.45 16.58 5.21
N ASN A 348 -33.28 16.54 6.53
CA ASN A 348 -33.81 17.52 7.48
C ASN A 348 -32.71 18.31 8.21
N VAL A 349 -31.73 18.84 7.48
CA VAL A 349 -30.63 19.65 8.04
C VAL A 349 -31.13 21.03 8.50
N THR A 350 -30.88 21.35 9.76
CA THR A 350 -31.21 22.61 10.43
C THR A 350 -29.98 23.51 10.62
N PRO A 351 -30.14 24.82 10.90
CA PRO A 351 -29.01 25.70 11.16
C PRO A 351 -28.11 25.29 12.33
N ASP A 352 -28.64 24.54 13.30
CA ASP A 352 -27.88 24.08 14.45
C ASP A 352 -26.95 22.89 14.11
N ASP A 353 -27.09 22.33 12.91
CA ASP A 353 -26.30 21.19 12.43
C ASP A 353 -24.99 21.62 11.74
N PHE A 354 -24.78 22.92 11.50
CA PHE A 354 -23.58 23.39 10.80
C PHE A 354 -22.31 23.26 11.64
N LEU A 355 -21.37 22.46 11.14
CA LEU A 355 -20.10 22.15 11.80
C LEU A 355 -18.98 22.95 11.14
N THR A 356 -18.27 23.79 11.89
CA THR A 356 -17.16 24.58 11.35
C THR A 356 -15.82 24.03 11.80
N PHE A 357 -15.02 23.51 10.86
CA PHE A 357 -13.66 23.04 11.12
C PHE A 357 -12.62 23.99 10.48
N PRO A 358 -12.02 24.92 11.24
CA PRO A 358 -11.15 25.94 10.68
C PRO A 358 -9.82 25.40 10.15
N SER A 359 -9.36 24.25 10.67
CA SER A 359 -8.05 23.67 10.36
C SER A 359 -8.12 22.41 9.48
N LEU A 360 -9.32 21.94 9.12
CA LEU A 360 -9.51 20.64 8.46
C LEU A 360 -9.00 20.70 7.01
N ARG A 361 -7.98 19.88 6.72
CA ARG A 361 -7.33 19.76 5.40
C ARG A 361 -7.75 18.50 4.68
N LYS A 362 -7.82 17.37 5.39
CA LYS A 362 -8.25 16.09 4.86
C LYS A 362 -9.56 15.63 5.51
N LEU A 363 -10.53 15.29 4.67
CA LEU A 363 -11.80 14.67 5.07
C LEU A 363 -11.99 13.35 4.30
N GLY A 364 -12.03 12.23 5.03
CA GLY A 364 -12.41 10.92 4.53
C GLY A 364 -13.81 10.55 5.01
N ILE A 365 -14.70 10.13 4.10
CA ILE A 365 -16.09 9.79 4.43
C ILE A 365 -16.47 8.45 3.82
N GLY A 366 -16.96 7.53 4.64
CA GLY A 366 -17.50 6.24 4.25
C GLY A 366 -19.00 6.18 4.48
N GLY A 367 -19.76 5.70 3.50
CA GLY A 367 -21.21 5.50 3.60
C GLY A 367 -22.05 6.67 3.07
N THR A 368 -23.18 6.34 2.44
CA THR A 368 -24.01 7.30 1.68
C THR A 368 -24.70 8.34 2.56
N VAL A 369 -25.30 7.92 3.68
CA VAL A 369 -26.03 8.81 4.60
C VAL A 369 -25.08 9.85 5.21
N LEU A 370 -23.96 9.37 5.77
CA LEU A 370 -22.94 10.23 6.38
C LEU A 370 -22.31 11.20 5.36
N MET A 371 -22.05 10.73 4.13
CA MET A 371 -21.57 11.58 3.04
C MET A 371 -22.54 12.72 2.73
N GLN A 372 -23.84 12.42 2.57
CA GLN A 372 -24.85 13.44 2.27
C GLN A 372 -25.00 14.46 3.40
N TYR A 373 -24.98 13.99 4.65
CA TYR A 373 -25.06 14.85 5.83
C TYR A 373 -23.83 15.77 5.93
N LEU A 374 -22.61 15.22 5.96
CA LEU A 374 -21.39 15.99 6.18
C LEU A 374 -21.11 16.98 5.07
N ILE A 375 -21.39 16.66 3.80
CA ILE A 375 -21.21 17.61 2.70
C ILE A 375 -22.15 18.82 2.84
N ARG A 376 -23.33 18.65 3.44
CA ARG A 376 -24.29 19.75 3.67
C ARG A 376 -23.97 20.56 4.93
N THR A 377 -23.43 19.93 5.96
CA THR A 377 -23.26 20.55 7.29
C THR A 377 -21.85 21.06 7.56
N VAL A 378 -20.81 20.48 6.95
CA VAL A 378 -19.41 20.80 7.26
C VAL A 378 -18.91 22.00 6.46
N THR A 379 -18.51 23.04 7.18
CA THR A 379 -17.74 24.17 6.66
C THR A 379 -16.26 23.99 6.98
N ALA A 380 -15.44 23.76 5.95
CA ALA A 380 -14.00 23.55 6.08
C ALA A 380 -13.25 24.43 5.04
N PRO A 381 -12.88 25.67 5.38
CA PRO A 381 -12.37 26.65 4.40
C PRO A 381 -10.97 26.32 3.84
N VAL A 382 -10.23 25.44 4.51
CA VAL A 382 -8.86 25.02 4.13
C VAL A 382 -8.81 23.57 3.66
N LEU A 383 -9.96 22.95 3.38
CA LEU A 383 -10.03 21.56 2.94
C LEU A 383 -9.37 21.40 1.57
N ASP A 384 -8.29 20.62 1.52
CA ASP A 384 -7.50 20.40 0.30
C ASP A 384 -7.68 19.00 -0.29
N HIS A 385 -8.09 18.03 0.53
CA HIS A 385 -8.24 16.63 0.16
C HIS A 385 -9.57 16.05 0.66
N LEU A 386 -10.34 15.48 -0.28
CA LEU A 386 -11.57 14.74 0.00
C LEU A 386 -11.43 13.29 -0.46
N GLU A 387 -11.73 12.36 0.44
CA GLU A 387 -11.75 10.92 0.17
C GLU A 387 -13.15 10.38 0.45
N ILE A 388 -13.81 9.78 -0.55
CA ILE A 388 -15.16 9.26 -0.45
C ILE A 388 -15.12 7.76 -0.68
N CYS A 389 -15.50 6.98 0.33
CA CYS A 389 -15.66 5.53 0.27
C CYS A 389 -17.16 5.20 0.17
N VAL A 390 -17.59 4.59 -0.92
CA VAL A 390 -19.00 4.27 -1.11
C VAL A 390 -19.26 2.77 -1.19
N ASN A 391 -20.34 2.33 -0.55
CA ASN A 391 -20.78 0.94 -0.48
C ASN A 391 -22.06 0.65 -1.29
N ALA A 392 -22.80 1.69 -1.70
CA ALA A 392 -24.02 1.62 -2.54
C ALA A 392 -23.84 2.51 -3.78
N ARG A 393 -24.77 2.54 -4.75
CA ARG A 393 -24.74 3.47 -5.90
C ARG A 393 -25.15 4.87 -5.43
N PRO A 394 -24.27 5.75 -4.92
CA PRO A 394 -24.72 7.01 -4.38
C PRO A 394 -24.80 8.05 -5.51
N ILE A 395 -25.42 9.18 -5.22
CA ILE A 395 -25.18 10.40 -5.97
C ILE A 395 -24.36 11.30 -5.06
N VAL A 396 -23.18 11.71 -5.54
CA VAL A 396 -22.31 12.66 -4.81
C VAL A 396 -22.96 14.05 -4.91
N PRO A 397 -23.32 14.68 -3.78
CA PRO A 397 -23.90 16.02 -3.77
C PRO A 397 -22.87 17.08 -4.17
N ASP A 398 -23.36 18.28 -4.46
CA ASP A 398 -22.52 19.43 -4.83
C ASP A 398 -21.52 19.74 -3.70
N LEU A 399 -20.23 19.84 -4.06
CA LEU A 399 -19.14 19.99 -3.09
C LEU A 399 -18.96 21.46 -2.71
N PRO A 400 -19.17 21.88 -1.45
CA PRO A 400 -19.17 23.28 -1.05
C PRO A 400 -17.76 23.86 -0.81
N TRP A 401 -16.70 23.07 -0.99
CA TRP A 401 -15.33 23.44 -0.62
C TRP A 401 -14.50 23.84 -1.85
N PRO A 402 -14.40 25.14 -2.19
CA PRO A 402 -13.67 25.59 -3.36
C PRO A 402 -12.14 25.38 -3.25
N SER A 403 -11.62 25.19 -2.03
CA SER A 403 -10.20 24.95 -1.75
C SER A 403 -9.70 23.55 -2.16
N LEU A 404 -10.60 22.64 -2.55
CA LEU A 404 -10.24 21.27 -2.91
C LEU A 404 -9.23 21.22 -4.04
N THR A 405 -8.14 20.48 -3.80
CA THR A 405 -7.09 20.23 -4.79
C THR A 405 -6.99 18.78 -5.21
N ALA A 406 -7.50 17.87 -4.37
CA ALA A 406 -7.49 16.43 -4.58
C ALA A 406 -8.82 15.80 -4.15
N ILE A 407 -9.39 14.99 -5.04
CA ILE A 407 -10.57 14.17 -4.74
C ILE A 407 -10.25 12.71 -5.06
N THR A 408 -10.57 11.82 -4.11
CA THR A 408 -10.46 10.37 -4.28
C THR A 408 -11.82 9.74 -4.01
N VAL A 409 -12.34 8.98 -4.97
CA VAL A 409 -13.55 8.18 -4.84
C VAL A 409 -13.14 6.71 -4.91
N LEU A 410 -13.46 5.98 -3.84
CA LEU A 410 -13.22 4.57 -3.64
C LEU A 410 -14.58 3.87 -3.58
N ASN A 411 -14.80 2.85 -4.42
CA ASN A 411 -15.96 1.97 -4.32
C ASN A 411 -15.57 0.63 -4.97
N ALA A 412 -15.84 -0.46 -4.27
CA ALA A 412 -15.45 -1.80 -4.71
C ALA A 412 -16.48 -2.43 -5.67
N ASN A 413 -17.75 -2.00 -5.62
CA ASN A 413 -18.85 -2.85 -6.07
C ASN A 413 -19.87 -2.20 -7.00
N CYS A 414 -19.91 -0.86 -7.14
CA CYS A 414 -20.94 -0.22 -7.94
C CYS A 414 -20.55 1.14 -8.55
N PRO A 415 -21.21 1.56 -9.65
CA PRO A 415 -20.97 2.87 -10.24
C PRO A 415 -21.43 4.01 -9.32
N VAL A 416 -20.78 5.16 -9.46
CA VAL A 416 -21.04 6.36 -8.65
C VAL A 416 -21.59 7.49 -9.52
N GLY A 417 -22.72 8.05 -9.12
CA GLY A 417 -23.30 9.23 -9.78
C GLY A 417 -22.56 10.49 -9.35
N ILE A 418 -21.97 11.22 -10.31
CA ILE A 418 -21.33 12.52 -10.05
C ILE A 418 -21.87 13.53 -11.07
N ARG A 419 -22.15 14.76 -10.63
CA ARG A 419 -22.49 15.84 -11.53
C ARG A 419 -21.23 16.50 -12.09
N ALA A 420 -21.17 16.69 -13.40
CA ALA A 420 -20.02 17.29 -14.06
C ALA A 420 -19.86 18.77 -13.70
N ASP A 421 -20.96 19.53 -13.61
CA ASP A 421 -20.94 20.94 -13.22
C ASP A 421 -20.36 21.18 -11.81
N ALA A 422 -20.67 20.30 -10.86
CA ALA A 422 -20.13 20.35 -9.50
C ALA A 422 -18.61 20.18 -9.50
N LEU A 423 -18.06 19.25 -10.28
CA LEU A 423 -16.60 19.09 -10.43
C LEU A 423 -15.95 20.27 -11.15
N ASP A 424 -16.59 20.80 -12.20
CA ASP A 424 -16.08 21.94 -12.97
C ASP A 424 -16.03 23.24 -12.16
N SER A 425 -16.87 23.36 -11.14
CA SER A 425 -16.84 24.48 -10.19
C SER A 425 -15.55 24.53 -9.35
N LEU A 426 -14.85 23.39 -9.19
CA LEU A 426 -13.65 23.26 -8.38
C LEU A 426 -12.39 23.71 -9.13
N ARG A 427 -12.20 25.03 -9.21
CA ARG A 427 -11.11 25.68 -9.97
C ARG A 427 -9.70 25.29 -9.54
N HIS A 428 -9.53 24.74 -8.34
CA HIS A 428 -8.23 24.35 -7.79
C HIS A 428 -7.96 22.84 -7.86
N LEU A 429 -8.89 22.04 -8.41
CA LEU A 429 -8.77 20.60 -8.51
C LEU A 429 -7.63 20.20 -9.45
N LYS A 430 -6.55 19.64 -8.90
CA LYS A 430 -5.35 19.21 -9.64
C LYS A 430 -5.26 17.70 -9.81
N THR A 431 -5.83 16.95 -8.86
CA THR A 431 -5.76 15.50 -8.82
C THR A 431 -7.16 14.92 -8.61
N LEU A 432 -7.57 14.01 -9.48
CA LEU A 432 -8.85 13.31 -9.40
C LEU A 432 -8.61 11.81 -9.52
N ARG A 433 -9.08 11.04 -8.54
CA ARG A 433 -8.98 9.58 -8.52
C ARG A 433 -10.37 8.98 -8.41
N LEU A 434 -10.86 8.38 -9.49
CA LEU A 434 -12.18 7.77 -9.61
C LEU A 434 -11.98 6.26 -9.80
N LEU A 435 -11.79 5.52 -8.70
CA LEU A 435 -11.57 4.09 -8.79
C LEU A 435 -12.80 3.26 -9.24
N PRO A 436 -14.05 3.67 -8.94
CA PRO A 436 -15.22 3.05 -9.58
C PRO A 436 -15.58 3.70 -10.90
N ASP A 437 -16.48 3.04 -11.63
CA ASP A 437 -17.14 3.63 -12.80
C ASP A 437 -18.00 4.82 -12.37
N VAL A 438 -17.94 5.90 -13.15
CA VAL A 438 -18.70 7.13 -12.88
C VAL A 438 -19.81 7.30 -13.92
N GLU A 439 -21.01 7.55 -13.42
CA GLU A 439 -22.17 7.96 -14.22
C GLU A 439 -22.37 9.47 -14.07
N TRP A 440 -22.33 10.21 -15.18
CA TRP A 440 -22.57 11.65 -15.19
C TRP A 440 -24.05 11.94 -15.07
N VAL A 441 -24.48 12.38 -13.88
CA VAL A 441 -25.91 12.56 -13.53
C VAL A 441 -26.59 13.58 -14.43
N ASP A 442 -25.86 14.62 -14.83
CA ASP A 442 -26.29 15.70 -15.71
C ASP A 442 -26.13 15.37 -17.22
N GLY A 443 -25.71 14.15 -17.56
CA GLY A 443 -25.55 13.68 -18.94
C GLY A 443 -24.47 14.43 -19.73
N ARG A 444 -23.59 15.16 -19.05
CA ARG A 444 -22.51 15.97 -19.63
C ARG A 444 -21.16 15.49 -19.13
N ALA A 445 -20.15 15.55 -19.98
CA ALA A 445 -18.78 15.29 -19.59
C ALA A 445 -18.15 16.53 -18.93
N PRO A 446 -17.46 16.41 -17.79
CA PRO A 446 -16.81 17.55 -17.14
C PRO A 446 -15.59 18.03 -17.94
N VAL A 447 -15.32 19.33 -17.88
CA VAL A 447 -14.23 20.01 -18.60
C VAL A 447 -12.91 19.98 -17.81
N LEU A 448 -12.98 20.06 -16.48
CA LEU A 448 -11.87 19.91 -15.52
C LEU A 448 -10.60 20.74 -15.89
N PRO A 449 -10.70 22.07 -15.99
CA PRO A 449 -9.66 22.90 -16.62
C PRO A 449 -8.31 22.93 -15.88
N ALA A 450 -8.31 22.73 -14.56
CA ALA A 450 -7.12 22.74 -13.71
C ALA A 450 -6.50 21.35 -13.48
N LEU A 451 -7.15 20.30 -13.98
CA LEU A 451 -6.79 18.93 -13.68
C LEU A 451 -5.49 18.54 -14.38
N THR A 452 -4.53 18.04 -13.60
CA THR A 452 -3.21 17.62 -14.11
C THR A 452 -3.00 16.12 -14.04
N ASN A 453 -3.57 15.47 -13.02
CA ASN A 453 -3.44 14.05 -12.75
C ASN A 453 -4.82 13.42 -12.62
N LEU A 454 -5.08 12.42 -13.47
CA LEU A 454 -6.33 11.67 -13.46
C LEU A 454 -6.04 10.19 -13.28
N THR A 455 -6.67 9.57 -12.29
CA THR A 455 -6.77 8.13 -12.16
C THR A 455 -8.25 7.75 -12.30
N ALA A 456 -8.61 6.91 -13.26
CA ALA A 456 -10.00 6.48 -13.41
C ALA A 456 -10.11 5.08 -14.05
N THR A 457 -11.29 4.46 -14.02
CA THR A 457 -11.56 3.26 -14.85
C THR A 457 -11.55 3.63 -16.34
N THR A 458 -11.27 2.67 -17.22
CA THR A 458 -11.17 2.97 -18.67
C THR A 458 -12.51 3.40 -19.28
N THR A 459 -13.62 2.87 -18.77
CA THR A 459 -14.99 3.29 -19.06
C THR A 459 -15.23 4.76 -18.68
N THR A 460 -14.80 5.18 -17.48
CA THR A 460 -14.90 6.58 -17.04
C THR A 460 -13.99 7.48 -17.86
N LEU A 461 -12.78 7.05 -18.20
CA LEU A 461 -11.86 7.83 -19.05
C LEU A 461 -12.45 8.11 -20.43
N ALA A 462 -13.19 7.17 -21.02
CA ALA A 462 -13.79 7.32 -22.33
C ALA A 462 -14.94 8.35 -22.38
N THR A 463 -15.54 8.67 -21.23
CA THR A 463 -16.66 9.63 -21.16
C THR A 463 -16.22 11.06 -20.87
N LEU A 464 -14.94 11.30 -20.57
CA LEU A 464 -14.44 12.63 -20.24
C LEU A 464 -14.17 13.49 -21.49
N ALA A 465 -14.53 14.77 -21.43
CA ALA A 465 -14.07 15.75 -22.41
C ALA A 465 -12.55 15.92 -22.26
N PRO A 466 -11.78 16.10 -23.34
CA PRO A 466 -10.32 16.03 -23.30
C PRO A 466 -9.73 17.15 -22.42
N PRO A 467 -9.27 16.85 -21.18
CA PRO A 467 -8.74 17.86 -20.29
C PRO A 467 -7.27 18.13 -20.65
N ARG A 468 -6.69 19.22 -20.12
CA ARG A 468 -5.24 19.50 -20.23
C ARG A 468 -4.42 18.60 -19.28
N LEU A 469 -4.54 17.29 -19.44
CA LEU A 469 -3.93 16.31 -18.56
C LEU A 469 -2.42 16.18 -18.80
N ARG A 470 -1.65 16.04 -17.72
CA ARG A 470 -0.23 15.66 -17.78
C ARG A 470 -0.05 14.16 -17.61
N ALA A 471 -0.86 13.55 -16.74
CA ALA A 471 -0.79 12.13 -16.43
C ALA A 471 -2.19 11.49 -16.41
N VAL A 472 -2.31 10.33 -17.06
CA VAL A 472 -3.50 9.48 -17.09
C VAL A 472 -3.12 8.12 -16.53
N THR A 473 -3.89 7.63 -15.56
CA THR A 473 -3.74 6.30 -14.96
C THR A 473 -5.07 5.57 -15.05
N ALA A 474 -5.15 4.50 -15.83
CA ALA A 474 -6.27 3.58 -15.75
C ALA A 474 -6.16 2.73 -14.48
N SER A 475 -7.27 2.56 -13.76
CA SER A 475 -7.31 1.77 -12.53
C SER A 475 -6.83 0.34 -12.76
N SER A 476 -6.05 -0.22 -11.83
CA SER A 476 -5.58 -1.61 -11.89
C SER A 476 -6.71 -2.64 -11.80
N THR A 477 -7.88 -2.24 -11.31
CA THR A 477 -9.10 -3.07 -11.24
C THR A 477 -9.84 -3.16 -12.57
N SER A 478 -9.48 -2.32 -13.55
CA SER A 478 -10.13 -2.28 -14.86
C SER A 478 -9.62 -3.43 -15.73
N THR A 479 -10.53 -4.29 -16.17
CA THR A 479 -10.27 -5.36 -17.16
C THR A 479 -10.44 -4.86 -18.60
N THR A 480 -11.16 -3.76 -18.79
CA THR A 480 -11.43 -3.15 -20.09
C THR A 480 -10.21 -2.37 -20.60
N PRO A 481 -9.81 -2.53 -21.87
CA PRO A 481 -8.64 -1.85 -22.42
C PRO A 481 -8.82 -0.33 -22.44
N LEU A 482 -7.73 0.39 -22.25
CA LEU A 482 -7.70 1.82 -22.53
C LEU A 482 -7.70 2.02 -24.05
N THR A 483 -8.73 2.66 -24.58
CA THR A 483 -8.95 2.84 -26.03
C THR A 483 -8.52 4.21 -26.55
N THR A 484 -8.47 5.23 -25.70
CA THR A 484 -8.13 6.60 -26.09
C THR A 484 -7.32 7.31 -25.01
N VAL A 485 -6.47 8.25 -25.43
CA VAL A 485 -5.71 9.13 -24.53
C VAL A 485 -5.89 10.58 -25.00
N PRO A 486 -6.23 11.52 -24.11
CA PRO A 486 -6.35 12.94 -24.46
C PRO A 486 -5.04 13.53 -25.02
N PRO A 487 -5.12 14.53 -25.91
CA PRO A 487 -3.94 15.21 -26.44
C PRO A 487 -3.15 15.92 -25.32
N GLY A 488 -1.82 15.90 -25.40
CA GLY A 488 -0.93 16.60 -24.45
C GLY A 488 -0.52 15.80 -23.22
N VAL A 489 -1.04 14.59 -23.04
CA VAL A 489 -0.62 13.67 -21.98
C VAL A 489 0.85 13.28 -22.16
N ARG A 490 1.59 13.28 -21.04
CA ARG A 490 3.01 12.90 -20.98
C ARG A 490 3.24 11.54 -20.36
N HIS A 491 2.39 11.14 -19.42
CA HIS A 491 2.51 9.89 -18.68
C HIS A 491 1.22 9.08 -18.79
N VAL A 492 1.31 7.86 -19.31
CA VAL A 492 0.18 6.92 -19.42
C VAL A 492 0.51 5.67 -18.62
N THR A 493 -0.38 5.29 -17.69
CA THR A 493 -0.30 4.03 -16.96
C THR A 493 -1.61 3.30 -17.14
N ALA A 494 -1.60 2.11 -17.73
CA ALA A 494 -2.81 1.29 -17.86
C ALA A 494 -2.46 -0.19 -17.85
N PRO A 495 -3.19 -1.05 -17.11
CA PRO A 495 -2.89 -2.48 -17.10
C PRO A 495 -3.04 -3.11 -18.50
N VAL A 496 -4.04 -2.66 -19.25
CA VAL A 496 -4.46 -3.17 -20.56
C VAL A 496 -4.60 -2.00 -21.54
N LEU A 497 -3.92 -2.08 -22.69
CA LEU A 497 -4.00 -1.09 -23.78
C LEU A 497 -4.70 -1.70 -25.01
N ASP A 498 -5.56 -0.94 -25.68
CA ASP A 498 -6.13 -1.34 -26.97
C ASP A 498 -5.07 -1.23 -28.09
N ALA A 499 -5.09 -2.16 -29.04
CA ALA A 499 -4.18 -2.15 -30.18
C ALA A 499 -4.27 -0.85 -31.01
N ALA A 500 -5.47 -0.31 -31.28
CA ALA A 500 -5.59 0.95 -32.02
C ALA A 500 -4.97 2.13 -31.25
N LEU A 501 -5.08 2.13 -29.92
CA LEU A 501 -4.43 3.14 -29.09
C LEU A 501 -2.90 3.02 -29.18
N VAL A 502 -2.36 1.82 -29.24
CA VAL A 502 -0.91 1.60 -29.42
C VAL A 502 -0.42 2.20 -30.74
N GLU A 503 -1.15 2.00 -31.84
CA GLU A 503 -0.84 2.63 -33.13
C GLU A 503 -0.88 4.16 -33.02
N GLN A 504 -1.92 4.71 -32.38
CA GLN A 504 -2.06 6.15 -32.16
C GLN A 504 -0.90 6.72 -31.31
N MET A 505 -0.54 6.04 -30.21
CA MET A 505 0.57 6.43 -29.34
C MET A 505 1.92 6.32 -30.03
N SER A 506 2.08 5.42 -31.01
CA SER A 506 3.29 5.35 -31.82
C SER A 506 3.54 6.60 -32.64
N ARG A 507 2.50 7.37 -32.98
CA ARG A 507 2.61 8.65 -33.70
C ARG A 507 2.78 9.84 -32.75
N ASN A 508 2.48 9.65 -31.46
CA ASN A 508 2.45 10.74 -30.49
C ASN A 508 3.83 11.00 -29.87
N SER A 509 4.41 12.17 -30.14
CA SER A 509 5.69 12.60 -29.59
C SER A 509 5.62 13.23 -28.20
N THR A 510 4.42 13.53 -27.67
CA THR A 510 4.29 14.18 -26.36
C THR A 510 4.42 13.20 -25.19
N VAL A 511 4.16 11.92 -25.43
CA VAL A 511 4.16 10.87 -24.40
C VAL A 511 5.59 10.47 -24.07
N GLN A 512 6.00 10.71 -22.83
CA GLN A 512 7.35 10.47 -22.32
C GLN A 512 7.49 9.13 -21.63
N SER A 513 6.42 8.63 -21.00
CA SER A 513 6.44 7.32 -20.33
C SER A 513 5.11 6.60 -20.48
N ILE A 514 5.18 5.31 -20.78
CA ILE A 514 4.03 4.41 -20.84
C ILE A 514 4.33 3.23 -19.91
N THR A 515 3.36 2.84 -19.09
CA THR A 515 3.42 1.61 -18.30
C THR A 515 2.20 0.78 -18.63
N ALA A 516 2.43 -0.41 -19.17
CA ALA A 516 1.39 -1.39 -19.45
C ALA A 516 1.89 -2.81 -19.27
N SER A 517 0.97 -3.71 -18.92
CA SER A 517 1.27 -5.14 -18.76
C SER A 517 0.80 -5.94 -19.96
N TYR A 518 -0.29 -5.50 -20.61
CA TYR A 518 -1.01 -6.28 -21.60
C TYR A 518 -1.54 -5.41 -22.75
N ILE A 519 -1.58 -5.98 -23.96
CA ILE A 519 -2.20 -5.38 -25.15
C ILE A 519 -3.38 -6.23 -25.59
N ASP A 520 -4.57 -5.60 -25.61
CA ASP A 520 -5.80 -6.19 -26.09
C ASP A 520 -5.92 -6.00 -27.61
N PRO A 521 -5.99 -7.10 -28.39
CA PRO A 521 -6.21 -7.02 -29.84
C PRO A 521 -7.64 -6.58 -30.21
N GLY A 522 -8.57 -6.59 -29.24
CA GLY A 522 -9.97 -6.22 -29.43
C GLY A 522 -10.92 -7.42 -29.48
N THR A 523 -12.23 -7.13 -29.49
CA THR A 523 -13.30 -8.13 -29.45
C THR A 523 -13.60 -8.78 -30.80
N ASP A 524 -13.16 -8.18 -31.90
CA ASP A 524 -13.33 -8.76 -33.24
C ASP A 524 -12.43 -10.00 -33.37
N THR A 525 -13.07 -11.13 -33.67
CA THR A 525 -12.39 -12.43 -33.81
C THR A 525 -11.55 -12.54 -35.08
N THR A 526 -11.68 -11.59 -36.02
CA THR A 526 -10.87 -11.51 -37.22
C THR A 526 -9.66 -10.60 -36.96
N PRO A 527 -8.41 -11.12 -37.02
CA PRO A 527 -7.22 -10.28 -36.92
C PRO A 527 -7.25 -9.21 -38.02
N ARG A 528 -6.75 -8.01 -37.70
CA ARG A 528 -6.63 -6.92 -38.68
C ARG A 528 -5.63 -7.35 -39.77
N HIS A 529 -5.75 -6.79 -40.98
CA HIS A 529 -4.77 -7.10 -42.03
C HIS A 529 -3.35 -6.66 -41.65
N ALA A 530 -3.20 -5.47 -41.04
CA ALA A 530 -1.89 -4.95 -40.64
C ALA A 530 -1.98 -4.16 -39.33
N PHE A 531 -0.96 -4.32 -38.50
CA PHE A 531 -0.71 -3.51 -37.30
C PHE A 531 0.43 -2.54 -37.60
N THR A 532 0.15 -1.24 -37.64
CA THR A 532 1.08 -0.22 -38.16
C THR A 532 1.66 0.64 -37.05
N LEU A 533 2.98 0.55 -36.84
CA LEU A 533 3.71 1.31 -35.83
C LEU A 533 4.68 2.30 -36.46
N GLU A 534 4.63 3.55 -36.01
CA GLU A 534 5.55 4.59 -36.48
C GLU A 534 6.79 4.67 -35.57
N TYR A 535 7.97 4.39 -36.13
CA TYR A 535 9.25 4.50 -35.45
C TYR A 535 9.80 5.92 -35.53
N ALA A 536 10.11 6.46 -34.34
CA ALA A 536 11.00 7.59 -34.19
C ALA A 536 11.74 7.48 -32.85
N PRO A 537 12.97 8.00 -32.74
CA PRO A 537 13.78 7.89 -31.54
C PRO A 537 13.06 8.50 -30.32
N ARG A 538 13.25 7.89 -29.15
CA ARG A 538 12.70 8.34 -27.84
C ARG A 538 11.18 8.27 -27.71
N ARG A 539 10.47 7.64 -28.64
CA ARG A 539 9.03 7.37 -28.46
C ARG A 539 8.83 6.27 -27.43
N ALA A 540 8.07 6.60 -26.37
CA ALA A 540 7.92 5.72 -25.20
C ALA A 540 7.39 4.31 -25.56
N ILE A 541 6.50 4.20 -26.55
CA ILE A 541 5.84 2.93 -26.89
C ILE A 541 6.83 1.82 -27.29
N TRP A 542 7.90 2.16 -28.00
CA TRP A 542 8.90 1.21 -28.49
C TRP A 542 9.66 0.49 -27.36
N SER A 543 9.82 1.17 -26.22
CA SER A 543 10.41 0.58 -25.02
C SER A 543 9.43 -0.30 -24.21
N VAL A 544 8.13 -0.15 -24.45
CA VAL A 544 7.06 -0.81 -23.69
C VAL A 544 6.63 -2.11 -24.34
N LEU A 545 6.44 -2.14 -25.66
CA LEU A 545 5.94 -3.34 -26.36
C LEU A 545 6.69 -4.61 -25.97
N PRO A 546 8.05 -4.67 -25.95
CA PRO A 546 8.76 -5.90 -25.61
C PRO A 546 8.58 -6.40 -24.18
N ARG A 547 7.98 -5.58 -23.30
CA ARG A 547 7.70 -5.90 -21.89
C ARG A 547 6.23 -6.27 -21.64
N THR A 548 5.39 -6.18 -22.66
CA THR A 548 3.96 -6.47 -22.57
C THR A 548 3.65 -7.88 -23.09
N THR A 549 2.51 -8.43 -22.66
CA THR A 549 1.97 -9.69 -23.18
C THR A 549 0.76 -9.45 -24.08
N CYS A 550 0.47 -10.41 -24.96
CA CYS A 550 -0.71 -10.39 -25.83
C CYS A 550 -1.26 -11.82 -25.92
N THR A 551 -2.58 -12.01 -25.77
CA THR A 551 -3.18 -13.37 -25.74
C THR A 551 -3.68 -13.85 -27.10
N ARG A 552 -3.79 -12.96 -28.09
CA ARG A 552 -4.24 -13.27 -29.46
C ARG A 552 -3.48 -12.38 -30.46
N PRO A 553 -3.29 -12.81 -31.71
CA PRO A 553 -2.72 -11.97 -32.76
C PRO A 553 -3.58 -10.73 -32.98
N ILE A 554 -2.90 -9.58 -33.00
CA ILE A 554 -3.51 -8.27 -33.27
C ILE A 554 -3.84 -8.13 -34.77
N ALA A 555 -2.94 -8.63 -35.61
CA ALA A 555 -3.02 -8.54 -37.06
C ALA A 555 -2.25 -9.67 -37.74
N ASP A 556 -2.45 -9.84 -39.04
CA ASP A 556 -1.72 -10.81 -39.86
C ASP A 556 -0.27 -10.36 -40.12
N GLN A 557 -0.02 -9.05 -40.13
CA GLN A 557 1.28 -8.45 -40.44
C GLN A 557 1.62 -7.29 -39.51
N LEU A 558 2.88 -7.20 -39.07
CA LEU A 558 3.42 -6.00 -38.43
C LEU A 558 4.05 -5.10 -39.50
N THR A 559 3.64 -3.83 -39.58
CA THR A 559 4.23 -2.83 -40.46
C THR A 559 4.88 -1.73 -39.63
N VAL A 560 6.18 -1.55 -39.78
CA VAL A 560 6.95 -0.50 -39.11
C VAL A 560 7.26 0.61 -40.11
N GLN A 561 6.76 1.81 -39.83
CA GLN A 561 7.03 3.01 -40.61
C GLN A 561 8.14 3.82 -39.94
N VAL A 562 9.33 3.83 -40.51
CA VAL A 562 10.49 4.55 -39.97
C VAL A 562 10.46 5.98 -40.46
N VAL A 563 10.16 6.93 -39.56
CA VAL A 563 10.02 8.35 -39.89
C VAL A 563 11.30 9.13 -39.61
N HIS A 564 12.08 8.71 -38.62
CA HIS A 564 13.33 9.38 -38.25
C HIS A 564 14.33 8.38 -37.68
N ILE A 565 15.62 8.59 -37.94
CA ILE A 565 16.72 7.77 -37.42
C ILE A 565 17.79 8.73 -36.87
N ASN A 566 18.17 8.54 -35.61
CA ASN A 566 19.32 9.24 -35.00
C ASN A 566 20.57 8.36 -34.99
N ASP A 567 20.39 7.07 -34.67
CA ASP A 567 21.43 6.05 -34.57
C ASP A 567 20.87 4.75 -35.15
N VAL A 568 21.54 4.21 -36.17
CA VAL A 568 21.14 2.98 -36.86
C VAL A 568 21.19 1.79 -35.91
N ALA A 569 22.23 1.67 -35.08
CA ALA A 569 22.40 0.54 -34.18
C ALA A 569 21.31 0.52 -33.09
N GLU A 570 20.98 1.68 -32.52
CA GLU A 570 19.87 1.79 -31.57
C GLU A 570 18.52 1.48 -32.22
N THR A 571 18.29 1.99 -33.44
CA THR A 571 17.07 1.75 -34.22
C THR A 571 16.87 0.27 -34.52
N VAL A 572 17.92 -0.40 -35.01
CA VAL A 572 17.92 -1.85 -35.26
C VAL A 572 17.56 -2.60 -33.99
N ARG A 573 18.17 -2.26 -32.85
CA ARG A 573 17.93 -2.93 -31.57
C ARG A 573 16.47 -2.78 -31.12
N GLU A 574 15.88 -1.60 -31.23
CA GLU A 574 14.49 -1.35 -30.83
C GLU A 574 13.50 -2.06 -31.77
N ILE A 575 13.69 -1.96 -33.08
CA ILE A 575 12.85 -2.66 -34.08
C ILE A 575 12.95 -4.18 -33.89
N SER A 576 14.16 -4.71 -33.70
CA SER A 576 14.39 -6.14 -33.47
C SER A 576 13.69 -6.65 -32.21
N ALA A 577 13.71 -5.87 -31.12
CA ALA A 577 13.03 -6.23 -29.88
C ALA A 577 11.50 -6.28 -30.06
N VAL A 578 10.92 -5.33 -30.80
CA VAL A 578 9.48 -5.34 -31.12
C VAL A 578 9.12 -6.47 -32.08
N ALA A 579 9.95 -6.76 -33.07
CA ALA A 579 9.76 -7.90 -33.98
C ALA A 579 9.82 -9.25 -33.24
N ALA A 580 10.76 -9.41 -32.31
CA ALA A 580 10.85 -10.59 -31.46
C ALA A 580 9.61 -10.76 -30.57
N TRP A 581 9.14 -9.66 -29.97
CA TRP A 581 7.89 -9.62 -29.20
C TRP A 581 6.68 -10.03 -30.04
N TRP A 582 6.54 -9.49 -31.25
CA TRP A 582 5.48 -9.82 -32.20
C TRP A 582 5.44 -11.31 -32.55
N ARG A 583 6.61 -11.88 -32.88
CA ARG A 583 6.75 -13.31 -33.19
C ARG A 583 6.50 -14.21 -31.98
N ALA A 584 6.89 -13.77 -30.78
CA ALA A 584 6.61 -14.51 -29.55
C ALA A 584 5.11 -14.58 -29.25
N ALA A 585 4.38 -13.48 -29.42
CA ALA A 585 2.92 -13.43 -29.26
C ALA A 585 2.20 -14.40 -30.22
N ALA A 586 2.70 -14.49 -31.46
CA ALA A 586 2.19 -15.43 -32.46
C ALA A 586 2.42 -16.92 -32.12
N SER A 587 3.58 -17.26 -31.53
CA SER A 587 3.95 -18.64 -31.20
C SER A 587 3.13 -19.27 -30.06
N ALA A 588 2.45 -18.45 -29.26
CA ALA A 588 1.63 -18.90 -28.14
C ALA A 588 0.24 -19.43 -28.55
N TRP A 589 -0.11 -19.40 -29.84
CA TRP A 589 -1.43 -19.77 -30.32
C TRP A 589 -1.50 -21.15 -31.00
N PRO A 590 -2.58 -21.93 -30.79
CA PRO A 590 -2.75 -23.22 -31.42
C PRO A 590 -2.78 -23.05 -32.93
N TRP A 591 -2.04 -23.91 -33.62
CA TRP A 591 -1.84 -23.83 -35.06
C TRP A 591 -3.18 -23.78 -35.78
N SER A 592 -3.39 -22.77 -36.63
CA SER A 592 -4.47 -22.84 -37.60
C SER A 592 -4.24 -24.07 -38.47
N GLU A 593 -5.30 -24.83 -38.80
CA GLU A 593 -5.26 -26.08 -39.59
C GLU A 593 -4.56 -25.93 -40.95
N LYS A 594 -4.24 -24.70 -41.37
CA LYS A 594 -3.31 -24.39 -42.46
C LYS A 594 -1.96 -24.05 -41.87
N GLY A 595 -1.08 -25.06 -41.80
CA GLY A 595 0.27 -24.92 -41.28
C GLY A 595 1.00 -23.68 -41.81
N VAL A 596 1.60 -22.94 -40.88
CA VAL A 596 2.48 -21.78 -41.08
C VAL A 596 1.76 -20.48 -41.48
N LEU A 597 1.02 -19.87 -40.55
CA LEU A 597 0.92 -18.40 -40.52
C LEU A 597 2.27 -17.87 -40.04
N GLN A 598 3.20 -17.59 -40.96
CA GLN A 598 4.29 -16.66 -40.66
C GLN A 598 3.61 -15.31 -40.43
N TYR A 599 3.91 -14.64 -39.33
CA TYR A 599 3.41 -13.29 -39.06
C TYR A 599 4.47 -12.31 -39.54
N PRO A 600 4.44 -11.90 -40.83
CA PRO A 600 5.52 -11.14 -41.43
C PRO A 600 5.73 -9.80 -40.75
N VAL A 601 7.00 -9.41 -40.68
CA VAL A 601 7.41 -8.05 -40.32
C VAL A 601 7.82 -7.32 -41.60
N ALA A 602 7.13 -6.21 -41.87
CA ALA A 602 7.46 -5.30 -42.95
C ALA A 602 7.99 -3.98 -42.40
N VAL A 603 9.07 -3.47 -42.99
CA VAL A 603 9.57 -2.12 -42.73
C VAL A 603 9.40 -1.26 -43.98
N ALA A 604 8.83 -0.08 -43.78
CA ALA A 604 8.78 1.01 -44.74
C ALA A 604 9.57 2.20 -44.17
N VAL A 605 10.54 2.72 -44.92
CA VAL A 605 11.31 3.90 -44.52
C VAL A 605 10.73 5.13 -45.22
N GLY A 606 10.43 6.17 -44.45
CA GLY A 606 9.83 7.40 -44.97
C GLY A 606 10.84 8.28 -45.70
N ASP A 607 10.34 9.10 -46.64
CA ASP A 607 11.15 9.95 -47.52
C ASP A 607 12.02 10.99 -46.79
N ALA A 608 11.74 11.25 -45.51
CA ALA A 608 12.48 12.19 -44.68
C ALA A 608 13.79 11.61 -44.10
N VAL A 609 14.05 10.32 -44.27
CA VAL A 609 15.27 9.63 -43.81
C VAL A 609 16.31 9.63 -44.92
N ASP A 610 17.57 9.89 -44.58
CA ASP A 610 18.68 9.86 -45.55
C ASP A 610 18.74 8.49 -46.27
N PRO A 611 18.84 8.45 -47.62
CA PRO A 611 18.87 7.21 -48.38
C PRO A 611 20.01 6.25 -48.01
N GLN A 612 21.20 6.77 -47.65
CA GLN A 612 22.34 5.96 -47.23
C GLN A 612 22.09 5.30 -45.88
N VAL A 613 21.53 6.06 -44.93
CA VAL A 613 21.14 5.57 -43.60
C VAL A 613 19.99 4.55 -43.72
N SER A 614 19.07 4.78 -44.66
CA SER A 614 17.97 3.86 -44.97
C SER A 614 18.48 2.51 -45.51
N ALA A 615 19.45 2.54 -46.43
CA ALA A 615 20.06 1.34 -46.99
C ALA A 615 20.84 0.55 -45.92
N GLU A 616 21.59 1.25 -45.06
CA GLU A 616 22.31 0.63 -43.94
C GLU A 616 21.34 -0.05 -42.95
N LEU A 617 20.26 0.64 -42.57
CA LEU A 617 19.23 0.07 -41.69
C LEU A 617 18.62 -1.21 -42.28
N LEU A 618 18.23 -1.19 -43.55
CA LEU A 618 17.60 -2.33 -44.21
C LEU A 618 18.55 -3.53 -44.35
N ASP A 619 19.82 -3.29 -44.72
CA ASP A 619 20.86 -4.33 -44.81
C ASP A 619 21.08 -5.03 -43.46
N VAL A 620 21.16 -4.26 -42.37
CA VAL A 620 21.32 -4.83 -41.02
C VAL A 620 20.09 -5.62 -40.58
N LEU A 621 18.88 -5.08 -40.80
CA LEU A 621 17.64 -5.76 -40.43
C LEU A 621 17.39 -7.04 -41.26
N GLU A 622 17.80 -7.08 -42.53
CA GLU A 622 17.76 -8.28 -43.36
C GLU A 622 18.80 -9.32 -42.90
N ARG A 623 20.04 -8.89 -42.62
CA ARG A 623 21.10 -9.75 -42.10
C ARG A 623 20.71 -10.43 -40.78
N ASP A 624 20.07 -9.69 -39.89
CA ASP A 624 19.59 -10.17 -38.59
C ASP A 624 18.27 -10.96 -38.70
N ARG A 625 17.75 -11.16 -39.92
CA ARG A 625 16.47 -11.86 -40.21
C ARG A 625 15.30 -11.27 -39.44
N VAL A 626 15.32 -9.95 -39.24
CA VAL A 626 14.23 -9.21 -38.61
C VAL A 626 13.09 -9.01 -39.60
N LEU A 627 13.39 -8.90 -40.90
CA LEU A 627 12.43 -8.59 -41.95
C LEU A 627 12.03 -9.80 -42.79
N ASP A 628 10.74 -9.86 -43.11
CA ASP A 628 10.19 -10.80 -44.08
C ASP A 628 9.84 -10.06 -45.40
N MET A 629 9.53 -8.76 -45.32
CA MET A 629 9.22 -7.91 -46.47
C MET A 629 9.80 -6.50 -46.32
N VAL A 630 10.27 -5.91 -47.42
CA VAL A 630 10.72 -4.51 -47.50
C VAL A 630 9.79 -3.74 -48.44
N TRP A 631 9.31 -2.59 -47.98
CA TRP A 631 8.48 -1.69 -48.77
C TRP A 631 9.30 -0.45 -49.11
N VAL A 632 9.62 -0.27 -50.40
CA VAL A 632 10.38 0.89 -50.89
C VAL A 632 9.40 1.89 -51.53
N PRO A 633 9.34 3.15 -51.09
CA PRO A 633 8.54 4.18 -51.74
C PRO A 633 9.10 4.48 -53.14
N VAL A 634 8.25 4.40 -54.17
CA VAL A 634 8.62 4.77 -55.54
C VAL A 634 8.23 6.23 -55.78
N VAL A 635 9.25 7.09 -55.88
CA VAL A 635 9.17 8.56 -55.93
C VAL A 635 8.34 9.11 -57.10
N ALA A 636 7.92 8.29 -58.07
CA ALA A 636 7.20 8.75 -59.25
C ALA A 636 5.66 8.60 -59.21
N ALA A 637 5.06 7.90 -58.23
CA ALA A 637 3.63 7.53 -58.36
C ALA A 637 2.79 7.41 -57.07
N ASN A 638 3.29 7.74 -55.86
CA ASN A 638 2.62 7.35 -54.60
C ASN A 638 2.38 5.81 -54.53
N GLU A 639 3.26 5.02 -55.12
CA GLU A 639 3.19 3.56 -55.11
C GLU A 639 4.35 2.96 -54.31
N PHE A 640 4.09 1.86 -53.59
CA PHE A 640 5.12 1.07 -52.90
C PHE A 640 5.38 -0.21 -53.70
N CYS A 641 6.65 -0.57 -53.92
CA CYS A 641 7.01 -1.89 -54.44
C CYS A 641 7.44 -2.80 -53.28
N VAL A 642 6.92 -4.03 -53.29
CA VAL A 642 7.22 -5.05 -52.28
C VAL A 642 8.41 -5.87 -52.75
N VAL A 643 9.46 -5.91 -51.93
CA VAL A 643 10.61 -6.81 -52.13
C VAL A 643 10.64 -7.80 -50.97
N THR A 644 10.47 -9.09 -51.25
CA THR A 644 10.63 -10.17 -50.25
C THR A 644 12.10 -10.37 -49.93
N ALA A 645 12.46 -10.26 -48.65
CA ALA A 645 13.82 -10.48 -48.18
C ALA A 645 14.22 -11.96 -48.35
N GLY A 646 15.45 -12.24 -48.78
CA GLY A 646 15.99 -13.61 -48.86
C GLY A 646 15.74 -14.42 -50.15
N VAL A 647 15.14 -13.86 -51.21
CA VAL A 647 15.13 -14.50 -52.54
C VAL A 647 16.17 -13.80 -53.42
N GLY A 648 17.34 -14.43 -53.56
CA GLY A 648 18.47 -13.86 -54.31
C GLY A 648 18.07 -13.33 -55.68
N ALA A 649 18.54 -12.12 -56.01
CA ALA A 649 18.45 -11.48 -57.33
C ALA A 649 17.15 -11.77 -58.11
N GLY A 650 15.99 -11.47 -57.52
CA GLY A 650 14.68 -11.66 -58.16
C GLY A 650 13.84 -10.38 -58.11
N ALA A 651 13.33 -9.95 -59.27
CA ALA A 651 12.58 -8.71 -59.48
C ALA A 651 11.40 -8.53 -58.49
N GLY A 652 11.29 -7.33 -57.90
CA GLY A 652 10.12 -6.93 -57.12
C GLY A 652 8.91 -6.71 -58.03
N ARG A 653 7.75 -7.25 -57.64
CA ARG A 653 6.48 -6.99 -58.33
C ARG A 653 5.75 -5.82 -57.67
N CYS A 654 5.48 -4.77 -58.44
CA CYS A 654 4.61 -3.69 -58.01
C CYS A 654 3.14 -4.07 -58.27
N ARG A 655 2.20 -3.51 -57.49
CA ARG A 655 0.79 -3.95 -57.42
C ARG A 655 0.03 -3.89 -58.76
N ASN A 656 0.55 -3.14 -59.75
CA ASN A 656 -0.02 -2.98 -61.09
C ASN A 656 0.63 -3.88 -62.16
N GLY A 657 1.40 -4.89 -61.79
CA GLY A 657 2.05 -5.81 -62.74
C GLY A 657 3.33 -5.26 -63.37
N GLY A 658 3.79 -4.09 -62.95
CA GLY A 658 5.12 -3.57 -63.29
C GLY A 658 6.22 -4.28 -62.53
N THR A 659 7.29 -4.69 -63.23
CA THR A 659 8.53 -5.17 -62.61
C THR A 659 9.41 -3.98 -62.28
N ALA A 660 9.68 -3.75 -60.98
CA ALA A 660 10.76 -2.88 -60.56
C ALA A 660 12.05 -3.70 -60.53
N THR A 661 12.99 -3.38 -61.41
CA THR A 661 14.36 -3.87 -61.31
C THR A 661 15.02 -3.21 -60.11
N ALA A 662 15.37 -3.99 -59.10
CA ALA A 662 16.31 -3.56 -58.08
C ALA A 662 17.61 -3.17 -58.80
N HIS A 663 17.98 -1.89 -58.76
CA HIS A 663 19.34 -1.52 -59.12
C HIS A 663 20.27 -2.11 -58.06
N PRO A 664 21.34 -2.81 -58.44
CA PRO A 664 22.43 -3.07 -57.52
C PRO A 664 23.03 -1.72 -57.13
N VAL A 665 23.37 -1.58 -55.85
CA VAL A 665 24.11 -0.43 -55.29
C VAL A 665 25.33 -0.10 -56.16
#